data_AF-A0A9W7AWR1-F1
#
_entry.id   AF-A0A9W7AWR1-F1
#
_cell.length_a   1.000
_cell.length_b   1.000
_cell.length_c   1.000
_cell.angle_alpha   90.00
_cell.angle_beta   90.00
_cell.angle_gamma   90.00
#
_symmetry.space_group_name_H-M   'P 1'
#
loop_
_entity.id
_entity.type
_entity.pdbx_description
1 polymer ?
#
loop_
_entity_poly.entity_id
_entity_poly.type
_entity_poly.pdbx_seq_one_letter_code
_entity_poly.pdbx_strand_id
1 'polypeptide(L)'
;MFRMSGNGAVVSDENVEMREPRKTDVEGRDIEVDVTSRRGVSGIHIDEVIAVSEEAIAEQLDKEFPDDNLVPSLYDVISTCMTDAQEEKFAGAGYSVGDWVEVQGPDSQWKLTYIKRIVKQAPDDWDWNDPDNEGKEPEYNFYYNCGEFKMLEEEYLRSPQEGLRRIFGMRPWVWLSYALLRYENFIRFQKNHENDFDEVDAQQYARNLWAEWLKDPRNGDFAKRYEEAGAIAQQEMLEHILAPFIDIDDVTEDEEIWNFEDENISTYTYFAVCGSGSLIPLVCFTMQLIIPILLLSLAVGDRADDASAPLVEQILSSLGSCNPGEWSIAPKDEDNGGSYNSQDGKIMAFLVVTFYFFKVVPDTFVSFYNTAGTADTTYSRIMSMRKMVWDQGDDSFGQVLGYKFDLYMNTAFECFLYALNLVIIYNTNDILDVILNALAIEFVHQLDEDFRGSDWWDSDDRHIQAGVCELIIQKTLDLNVLKDPAAFARHYHMEEDKVVAACGGNGECLHNRKLALEDQDNVKFMNGQEAMDFRCAKTARRLGKTFAIEEYDKKITYFGIEGNILELFTGRTTLGIFNKLENYRVWSRWEKVLFMADVPEGKPWEEEEKNKLIVSTILEPFKNHSVLAGASPTKAFMLQILETLTFYHAYKNVTRCWRNKNYFAAFSRVFFGVFDWFAVAFQLAFPFIVMGCMIYVPMCY
;
A
#
# COMPACT_ATOMS: atom_id res chain seq x y z
N MET A 1 19.81 -43.28 -1.91
CA MET A 1 21.27 -43.41 -1.60
C MET A 1 21.40 -43.35 -0.08
N PHE A 2 22.09 -44.31 0.55
CA PHE A 2 22.06 -44.60 2.00
C PHE A 2 23.31 -44.09 2.75
N ARG A 3 23.11 -43.55 3.98
CA ARG A 3 23.90 -43.57 5.25
C ARG A 3 23.88 -42.18 5.92
N MET A 4 23.29 -41.93 7.11
CA MET A 4 23.34 -42.49 8.49
C MET A 4 24.19 -41.63 9.45
N SER A 5 23.51 -41.04 10.47
CA SER A 5 23.85 -40.85 11.91
C SER A 5 25.24 -40.32 12.34
N GLY A 6 25.44 -39.49 13.37
CA GLY A 6 24.58 -38.96 14.44
C GLY A 6 25.43 -38.35 15.59
N ASN A 7 24.75 -37.89 16.65
CA ASN A 7 25.22 -37.40 17.98
C ASN A 7 25.87 -35.99 18.00
N GLY A 8 25.53 -35.03 18.86
CA GLY A 8 24.78 -35.04 20.12
C GLY A 8 25.66 -34.44 21.23
N ALA A 9 25.32 -33.27 21.77
CA ALA A 9 25.79 -32.79 23.08
C ALA A 9 24.87 -31.68 23.63
N VAL A 10 24.38 -31.96 24.83
CA VAL A 10 23.66 -31.11 25.79
C VAL A 10 24.68 -30.40 26.69
N VAL A 11 24.23 -29.38 27.44
CA VAL A 11 24.80 -28.69 28.65
C VAL A 11 25.02 -27.19 28.35
N SER A 12 24.60 -26.20 29.13
CA SER A 12 23.72 -26.08 30.30
C SER A 12 23.49 -24.58 30.57
N ASP A 13 22.44 -24.28 31.34
CA ASP A 13 22.14 -23.01 32.00
C ASP A 13 23.35 -22.26 32.59
N GLU A 14 23.36 -20.92 32.50
CA GLU A 14 23.77 -20.05 33.61
C GLU A 14 23.28 -18.59 33.47
N ASN A 15 22.29 -18.27 34.31
CA ASN A 15 22.17 -17.08 35.15
C ASN A 15 22.25 -15.66 34.54
N VAL A 16 21.03 -15.13 34.34
CA VAL A 16 20.67 -13.72 34.41
C VAL A 16 20.92 -13.18 35.83
N GLU A 17 21.89 -12.26 35.99
CA GLU A 17 21.96 -11.38 37.16
C GLU A 17 21.45 -9.98 36.79
N MET A 18 20.19 -9.71 37.14
CA MET A 18 19.68 -8.34 37.28
C MET A 18 20.31 -7.69 38.52
N ARG A 19 21.05 -6.60 38.34
CA ARG A 19 21.48 -5.72 39.44
C ARG A 19 20.53 -4.54 39.59
N GLU A 20 19.96 -4.43 40.79
CA GLU A 20 19.15 -3.32 41.28
C GLU A 20 19.89 -1.95 41.18
N PRO A 21 19.17 -0.84 40.93
CA PRO A 21 19.74 0.49 41.04
C PRO A 21 19.78 0.95 42.51
N ARG A 22 21.00 1.24 43.01
CA ARG A 22 21.22 1.93 44.28
C ARG A 22 20.78 3.40 44.18
N LYS A 23 19.89 3.81 45.08
CA LYS A 23 19.66 5.20 45.47
C LYS A 23 20.91 5.76 46.15
N THR A 24 21.35 6.93 45.71
CA THR A 24 22.10 7.88 46.56
C THR A 24 21.73 9.30 46.16
N ASP A 25 21.03 9.98 47.07
CA ASP A 25 20.97 11.43 47.19
C ASP A 25 22.38 12.00 47.36
N VAL A 26 22.75 13.06 46.63
CA VAL A 26 23.63 14.13 47.18
C VAL A 26 23.33 15.45 46.44
N GLU A 27 22.89 16.41 47.26
CA GLU A 27 22.72 17.83 46.96
C GLU A 27 24.00 18.52 46.48
N GLY A 28 23.80 19.61 45.75
CA GLY A 28 24.83 20.41 45.12
C GLY A 28 26.00 20.83 46.00
N ARG A 29 27.17 20.89 45.35
CA ARG A 29 28.28 21.76 45.70
C ARG A 29 28.97 22.21 44.43
N ASP A 30 28.97 23.51 44.24
CA ASP A 30 29.90 24.21 43.37
C ASP A 30 31.33 23.83 43.75
N ILE A 31 32.08 23.30 42.78
CA ILE A 31 33.52 23.13 42.89
C ILE A 31 34.13 23.84 41.70
N GLU A 32 34.60 25.07 41.95
CA GLU A 32 35.71 25.67 41.21
C GLU A 32 36.89 24.70 41.22
N VAL A 33 37.32 24.25 40.05
CA VAL A 33 38.60 23.56 39.89
C VAL A 33 39.52 24.44 39.05
N ASP A 34 40.49 24.99 39.78
CA ASP A 34 41.67 25.70 39.31
C ASP A 34 42.52 24.78 38.41
N VAL A 35 42.73 25.20 37.16
CA VAL A 35 43.49 24.46 36.14
C VAL A 35 44.96 24.88 36.22
N THR A 36 45.77 24.14 36.98
CA THR A 36 47.22 24.06 36.71
C THR A 36 47.80 22.70 37.13
N SER A 37 48.11 21.83 36.16
CA SER A 37 49.49 21.37 35.92
C SER A 37 49.57 20.26 34.87
N ARG A 38 50.56 20.42 33.99
CA ARG A 38 50.91 19.61 32.83
C ARG A 38 51.39 18.20 33.21
N ARG A 39 51.02 17.19 32.40
CA ARG A 39 51.97 16.31 31.69
C ARG A 39 51.26 15.29 30.77
N GLY A 40 51.44 15.49 29.46
CA GLY A 40 51.86 14.43 28.55
C GLY A 40 50.83 13.42 28.04
N VAL A 41 49.92 13.87 27.17
CA VAL A 41 49.50 13.10 25.99
C VAL A 41 49.45 14.08 24.82
N SER A 42 50.30 13.82 23.84
CA SER A 42 50.47 14.64 22.65
C SER A 42 49.42 14.29 21.60
N GLY A 43 48.68 15.30 21.14
CA GLY A 43 48.27 15.38 19.74
C GLY A 43 46.89 14.88 19.36
N ILE A 44 45.83 15.35 20.05
CA ILE A 44 44.58 15.66 19.35
C ILE A 44 44.47 17.18 19.42
N HIS A 45 44.67 17.85 18.28
CA HIS A 45 44.38 19.28 18.15
C HIS A 45 42.87 19.48 18.27
N ILE A 46 42.37 19.80 19.47
CA ILE A 46 41.02 20.34 19.71
C ILE A 46 41.03 21.86 19.51
N ASP A 47 41.92 22.37 18.65
CA ASP A 47 42.13 23.80 18.41
C ASP A 47 41.91 24.11 16.93
N GLU A 48 40.70 23.83 16.47
CA GLU A 48 40.06 24.57 15.39
C GLU A 48 38.53 24.39 15.56
N VAL A 49 38.00 24.90 16.67
CA VAL A 49 36.59 25.33 16.65
C VAL A 49 36.57 26.51 15.70
N ILE A 50 36.40 26.22 14.41
CA ILE A 50 36.15 27.23 13.39
C ILE A 50 34.99 28.05 13.96
N ALA A 51 35.22 29.33 14.23
CA ALA A 51 34.16 30.24 14.63
C ALA A 51 33.21 30.34 13.43
N VAL A 52 32.20 29.47 13.39
CA VAL A 52 31.16 29.51 12.37
C VAL A 52 30.43 30.82 12.59
N SER A 53 30.47 31.72 11.60
CA SER A 53 29.81 33.01 11.71
C SER A 53 28.30 32.81 11.84
N GLU A 54 27.62 33.72 12.55
CA GLU A 54 26.15 33.71 12.60
C GLU A 54 25.54 33.76 11.20
N GLU A 55 26.22 34.40 10.24
CA GLU A 55 25.84 34.42 8.82
C GLU A 55 25.94 33.04 8.17
N ALA A 56 26.99 32.26 8.43
CA ALA A 56 27.13 30.89 7.91
C ALA A 56 26.13 29.94 8.59
N ILE A 57 25.83 30.14 9.88
CA ILE A 57 24.78 29.40 10.59
C ILE A 57 23.41 29.76 10.01
N ALA A 58 23.12 31.05 9.77
CA ALA A 58 21.88 31.50 9.16
C ALA A 58 21.72 30.97 7.73
N GLU A 59 22.77 31.02 6.90
CA GLU A 59 22.75 30.46 5.55
C GLU A 59 22.55 28.94 5.57
N GLN A 60 23.19 28.23 6.52
CA GLN A 60 22.96 26.79 6.68
C GLN A 60 21.56 26.48 7.19
N LEU A 61 21.01 27.29 8.11
CA LEU A 61 19.64 27.16 8.58
C LEU A 61 18.63 27.44 7.45
N ASP A 62 18.86 28.46 6.62
CA ASP A 62 18.01 28.77 5.48
C ASP A 62 18.07 27.66 4.41
N LYS A 63 19.22 26.99 4.26
CA LYS A 63 19.38 25.80 3.38
C LYS A 63 18.72 24.54 3.95
N GLU A 64 18.84 24.30 5.26
CA GLU A 64 18.27 23.12 5.92
C GLU A 64 16.77 23.27 6.20
N PHE A 65 16.29 24.51 6.37
CA PHE A 65 14.93 24.90 6.71
C PHE A 65 14.43 26.07 5.83
N PRO A 66 14.38 25.90 4.50
CA PRO A 66 13.80 26.93 3.62
C PRO A 66 12.32 27.16 3.93
N ASP A 67 11.82 28.34 3.59
CA ASP A 67 10.43 28.74 3.79
C ASP A 67 9.45 27.66 3.30
N ASP A 68 8.38 27.42 4.06
CA ASP A 68 7.30 26.43 3.77
C ASP A 68 6.63 26.61 2.39
N ASN A 69 6.89 27.73 1.71
CA ASN A 69 6.37 28.06 0.38
C ASN A 69 7.37 27.80 -0.77
N LEU A 70 8.45 27.07 -0.54
CA LEU A 70 9.39 26.71 -1.59
C LEU A 70 8.71 25.83 -2.65
N VAL A 71 8.59 26.34 -3.87
CA VAL A 71 8.03 25.63 -5.02
C VAL A 71 9.13 25.49 -6.07
N PRO A 72 9.37 24.28 -6.62
CA PRO A 72 10.38 24.11 -7.65
C PRO A 72 10.04 24.92 -8.89
N SER A 73 11.04 25.53 -9.50
CA SER A 73 10.94 25.97 -10.89
C SER A 73 11.03 24.76 -11.82
N LEU A 74 10.57 24.93 -13.06
CA LEU A 74 10.73 23.88 -14.07
C LEU A 74 12.19 23.54 -14.34
N TYR A 75 13.07 24.54 -14.22
CA TYR A 75 14.51 24.35 -14.38
C TYR A 75 15.08 23.43 -13.30
N ASP A 76 14.66 23.59 -12.04
CA ASP A 76 15.20 22.80 -10.91
C ASP A 76 14.90 21.31 -11.04
N VAL A 77 13.69 20.96 -11.50
CA VAL A 77 13.31 19.56 -11.74
C VAL A 77 13.99 18.97 -12.97
N ILE A 78 14.23 19.77 -14.01
CA ILE A 78 14.97 19.33 -15.21
C ILE A 78 16.46 19.16 -14.89
N SER A 79 17.06 20.09 -14.13
CA SER A 79 18.48 20.04 -13.81
C SER A 79 18.82 18.81 -12.97
N THR A 80 17.95 18.42 -12.04
CA THR A 80 18.14 17.20 -11.24
C THR A 80 18.26 15.97 -12.13
N CYS A 81 17.45 15.86 -13.18
CA CYS A 81 17.46 14.72 -14.12
C CYS A 81 18.71 14.65 -15.02
N MET A 82 19.53 15.70 -15.05
CA MET A 82 20.57 15.91 -16.08
C MET A 82 21.97 16.08 -15.50
N THR A 83 22.10 16.28 -14.19
CA THR A 83 23.36 16.70 -13.56
C THR A 83 23.90 15.56 -12.72
N ASP A 84 25.16 15.19 -12.92
CA ASP A 84 25.87 14.32 -11.96
C ASP A 84 26.05 15.10 -10.66
N ALA A 85 25.74 14.51 -9.52
CA ALA A 85 26.03 15.15 -8.24
C ALA A 85 27.56 15.27 -8.06
N GLN A 86 28.09 16.46 -8.32
CA GLN A 86 29.52 16.74 -8.35
C GLN A 86 29.90 17.93 -7.48
N GLU A 87 29.63 17.83 -6.18
CA GLU A 87 30.45 18.54 -5.20
C GLU A 87 31.61 17.64 -4.78
N GLU A 88 32.85 18.16 -4.74
CA GLU A 88 34.06 17.42 -4.29
C GLU A 88 33.84 16.73 -2.93
N LYS A 89 32.94 17.27 -2.09
CA LYS A 89 32.59 16.74 -0.76
C LYS A 89 31.73 15.47 -0.80
N PHE A 90 30.89 15.30 -1.82
CA PHE A 90 29.93 14.20 -1.96
C PHE A 90 30.16 13.42 -3.26
N ALA A 91 31.39 13.39 -3.75
CA ALA A 91 31.75 12.60 -4.92
C ALA A 91 31.30 11.13 -4.72
N GLY A 92 30.47 10.64 -5.64
CA GLY A 92 29.86 9.30 -5.60
C GLY A 92 28.40 9.25 -5.16
N ALA A 93 27.82 10.33 -4.63
CA ALA A 93 26.38 10.41 -4.41
C ALA A 93 25.63 10.50 -5.76
N GLY A 94 24.42 9.94 -5.85
CA GLY A 94 23.55 10.12 -7.02
C GLY A 94 22.91 11.51 -7.12
N TYR A 95 22.68 12.17 -5.98
CA TYR A 95 22.00 13.48 -5.92
C TYR A 95 22.77 14.53 -5.08
N SER A 96 22.48 15.80 -5.30
CA SER A 96 23.09 16.95 -4.61
C SER A 96 22.15 17.60 -3.59
N VAL A 97 22.72 18.32 -2.63
CA VAL A 97 21.92 19.17 -1.72
C VAL A 97 21.24 20.28 -2.54
N GLY A 98 19.93 20.44 -2.35
CA GLY A 98 19.09 21.38 -3.09
C GLY A 98 18.40 20.78 -4.31
N ASP A 99 18.75 19.57 -4.72
CA ASP A 99 18.05 18.88 -5.81
C ASP A 99 16.62 18.50 -5.39
N TRP A 100 15.74 18.51 -6.38
CA TRP A 100 14.35 18.08 -6.21
C TRP A 100 14.22 16.64 -6.64
N VAL A 101 13.78 15.77 -5.73
CA VAL A 101 13.66 14.33 -5.96
C VAL A 101 12.27 13.86 -5.58
N GLU A 102 11.85 12.73 -6.15
CA GLU A 102 10.66 12.02 -5.71
C GLU A 102 11.08 10.95 -4.69
N VAL A 103 10.40 10.94 -3.54
CA VAL A 103 10.55 9.93 -2.49
C VAL A 103 9.30 9.06 -2.46
N GLN A 104 9.46 7.74 -2.41
CA GLN A 104 8.32 6.86 -2.18
C GLN A 104 7.92 6.91 -0.70
N GLY A 105 6.70 7.37 -0.41
CA GLY A 105 6.18 7.38 0.95
C GLY A 105 5.68 5.99 1.40
N PRO A 106 5.38 5.81 2.70
CA PRO A 106 4.76 4.59 3.23
C PRO A 106 3.42 4.24 2.56
N ASP A 107 2.76 5.22 1.96
CA ASP A 107 1.57 5.07 1.14
C ASP A 107 1.90 4.60 -0.30
N SER A 108 3.11 4.13 -0.57
CA SER A 108 3.58 3.69 -1.90
C SER A 108 3.43 4.76 -2.99
N GLN A 109 3.24 6.04 -2.63
CA GLN A 109 3.13 7.16 -3.55
C GLN A 109 4.45 7.91 -3.61
N TRP A 110 4.88 8.22 -4.83
CA TRP A 110 6.01 9.09 -5.09
C TRP A 110 5.64 10.54 -4.80
N LYS A 111 6.43 11.19 -3.94
CA LYS A 111 6.19 12.55 -3.46
C LYS A 111 7.40 13.40 -3.78
N LEU A 112 7.18 14.48 -4.52
CA LEU A 112 8.21 15.45 -4.83
C LEU A 112 8.64 16.20 -3.57
N THR A 113 9.93 16.22 -3.30
CA THR A 113 10.57 16.90 -2.18
C THR A 113 11.95 17.40 -2.58
N TYR A 114 12.67 18.09 -1.69
CA TYR A 114 14.02 18.57 -1.94
C TYR A 114 15.00 18.03 -0.92
N ILE A 115 16.23 17.80 -1.36
CA ILE A 115 17.31 17.28 -0.51
C ILE A 115 17.85 18.41 0.35
N LYS A 116 17.60 18.33 1.66
CA LYS A 116 18.11 19.27 2.67
C LYS A 116 19.56 19.01 3.02
N ARG A 117 19.93 17.73 3.11
CA ARG A 117 21.22 17.29 3.62
C ARG A 117 21.54 15.90 3.14
N ILE A 118 22.82 15.68 2.84
CA ILE A 118 23.40 14.37 2.57
C ILE A 118 24.31 14.00 3.75
N VAL A 119 24.15 12.79 4.25
CA VAL A 119 24.96 12.19 5.31
C VAL A 119 25.80 11.10 4.67
N LYS A 120 27.12 11.27 4.76
CA LYS A 120 28.11 10.33 4.25
C LYS A 120 28.54 9.44 5.40
N GLN A 121 28.31 8.13 5.30
CA GLN A 121 28.60 7.15 6.35
C GLN A 121 29.50 6.04 5.79
N ALA A 122 30.52 5.64 6.55
CA ALA A 122 31.31 4.47 6.18
C ALA A 122 30.49 3.19 6.45
N PRO A 123 30.68 2.11 5.67
CA PRO A 123 30.06 0.82 5.93
C PRO A 123 30.35 0.32 7.34
N ASP A 124 29.41 -0.43 7.92
CA ASP A 124 29.51 -0.91 9.30
C ASP A 124 30.70 -1.86 9.53
N ASP A 125 31.18 -2.52 8.48
CA ASP A 125 32.32 -3.42 8.48
C ASP A 125 33.67 -2.71 8.26
N TRP A 126 33.67 -1.39 8.02
CA TRP A 126 34.90 -0.62 7.82
C TRP A 126 35.61 -0.32 9.14
N ASP A 127 36.69 -1.04 9.42
CA ASP A 127 37.57 -0.75 10.56
C ASP A 127 38.65 0.28 10.19
N TRP A 128 38.54 1.46 10.79
CA TRP A 128 39.53 2.54 10.68
C TRP A 128 40.91 2.17 11.25
N ASN A 129 40.99 1.13 12.08
CA ASN A 129 42.24 0.66 12.69
C ASN A 129 42.89 -0.48 11.92
N ASP A 130 42.26 -1.01 10.87
CA ASP A 130 42.84 -2.05 10.04
C ASP A 130 44.02 -1.46 9.23
N PRO A 131 45.25 -1.96 9.38
CA PRO A 131 46.39 -1.53 8.57
C PRO A 131 46.15 -1.68 7.06
N ASP A 132 45.31 -2.62 6.64
CA ASP A 132 44.96 -2.81 5.23
C ASP A 132 44.09 -1.67 4.67
N ASN A 133 43.47 -0.86 5.54
CA ASN A 133 42.67 0.32 5.21
C ASN A 133 43.47 1.63 5.29
N GLU A 134 44.75 1.59 5.69
CA GLU A 134 45.58 2.78 5.83
C GLU A 134 45.71 3.52 4.48
N GLY A 135 45.22 4.76 4.44
CA GLY A 135 45.25 5.62 3.24
C GLY A 135 44.24 5.25 2.16
N LYS A 136 43.29 4.34 2.43
CA LYS A 136 42.15 4.04 1.55
C LYS A 136 40.90 4.75 2.07
N GLU A 137 40.04 5.18 1.15
CA GLU A 137 38.69 5.64 1.50
C GLU A 137 37.72 4.46 1.44
N PRO A 138 36.78 4.33 2.38
CA PRO A 138 35.69 3.37 2.26
C PRO A 138 34.82 3.68 1.06
N GLU A 139 34.14 2.66 0.55
CA GLU A 139 32.97 2.87 -0.29
C GLU A 139 31.85 3.41 0.60
N TYR A 140 31.58 4.70 0.52
CA TYR A 140 30.66 5.36 1.44
C TYR A 140 29.21 5.06 1.08
N ASN A 141 28.40 4.82 2.10
CA ASN A 141 26.94 4.86 2.01
C ASN A 141 26.48 6.31 2.12
N PHE A 142 25.61 6.72 1.20
CA PHE A 142 25.01 8.05 1.19
C PHE A 142 23.56 7.97 1.65
N TYR A 143 23.25 8.73 2.69
CA TYR A 143 21.91 8.86 3.23
C TYR A 143 21.39 10.28 3.01
N TYR A 144 20.15 10.40 2.57
CA TYR A 144 19.54 11.64 2.15
C TYR A 144 18.43 12.05 3.11
N ASN A 145 18.46 13.32 3.51
CA ASN A 145 17.37 13.96 4.25
C ASN A 145 16.55 14.80 3.28
N CYS A 146 15.33 14.36 3.02
CA CYS A 146 14.47 14.88 1.97
C CYS A 146 13.15 15.36 2.58
N GLY A 147 13.00 16.68 2.76
CA GLY A 147 11.82 17.23 3.41
C GLY A 147 11.64 16.75 4.87
N GLU A 148 10.61 15.92 5.11
CA GLU A 148 10.37 15.27 6.41
C GLU A 148 10.98 13.87 6.52
N PHE A 149 11.36 13.26 5.39
CA PHE A 149 12.02 11.97 5.35
C PHE A 149 13.50 12.12 5.69
N LYS A 150 14.03 11.21 6.50
CA LYS A 150 15.39 11.29 7.03
C LYS A 150 16.10 9.98 6.82
N MET A 151 17.41 10.08 6.57
CA MET A 151 18.31 8.94 6.42
C MET A 151 17.83 7.95 5.35
N LEU A 152 17.29 8.46 4.24
CA LEU A 152 16.87 7.61 3.12
C LEU A 152 18.09 7.14 2.34
N GLU A 153 18.09 5.89 1.92
CA GLU A 153 19.04 5.38 0.93
C GLU A 153 18.66 5.86 -0.47
N GLU A 154 19.60 5.76 -1.41
CA GLU A 154 19.40 6.22 -2.78
C GLU A 154 18.27 5.47 -3.49
N GLU A 155 18.06 4.19 -3.17
CA GLU A 155 16.99 3.34 -3.73
C GLU A 155 15.57 3.88 -3.47
N TYR A 156 15.37 4.67 -2.41
CA TYR A 156 14.08 5.29 -2.09
C TYR A 156 13.87 6.64 -2.80
N LEU A 157 14.85 7.07 -3.60
CA LEU A 157 14.85 8.31 -4.34
C LEU A 157 14.78 8.04 -5.84
N ARG A 158 14.20 8.99 -6.57
CA ARG A 158 14.34 9.04 -8.03
C ARG A 158 14.24 10.48 -8.52
N SER A 159 14.70 10.75 -9.74
CA SER A 159 14.51 12.06 -10.36
C SER A 159 13.02 12.41 -10.54
N PRO A 160 12.64 13.70 -10.63
CA PRO A 160 11.26 14.09 -10.84
C PRO A 160 10.71 13.62 -12.19
N GLN A 161 9.56 12.94 -12.16
CA GLN A 161 8.90 12.44 -13.37
C GLN A 161 8.58 13.56 -14.36
N GLU A 162 8.20 14.75 -13.86
CA GLU A 162 7.89 15.91 -14.71
C GLU A 162 9.14 16.42 -15.44
N GLY A 163 10.31 16.43 -14.79
CA GLY A 163 11.57 16.81 -15.42
C GLY A 163 11.88 15.90 -16.62
N LEU A 164 11.74 14.58 -16.40
CA LEU A 164 11.91 13.58 -17.46
C LEU A 164 10.88 13.74 -18.59
N ARG A 165 9.61 14.04 -18.28
CA ARG A 165 8.57 14.31 -19.29
C ARG A 165 8.91 15.52 -20.17
N ARG A 166 9.57 16.54 -19.62
CA ARG A 166 10.07 17.68 -20.42
C ARG A 166 11.24 17.31 -21.30
N ILE A 167 12.13 16.44 -20.82
CA ILE A 167 13.29 16.00 -21.57
C ILE A 167 12.86 15.09 -22.73
N PHE A 168 11.99 14.11 -22.46
CA PHE A 168 11.71 12.97 -23.33
C PHE A 168 10.32 12.97 -23.98
N GLY A 169 9.40 13.85 -23.56
CA GLY A 169 8.02 13.87 -24.04
C GLY A 169 7.12 12.88 -23.32
N MET A 170 5.97 12.51 -23.88
CA MET A 170 5.06 11.53 -23.25
C MET A 170 5.20 10.11 -23.79
N ARG A 171 6.05 9.91 -24.80
CA ARG A 171 6.17 8.63 -25.51
C ARG A 171 6.62 7.45 -24.62
N PRO A 172 7.62 7.61 -23.71
CA PRO A 172 7.98 6.54 -22.78
C PRO A 172 6.83 6.07 -21.88
N TRP A 173 5.94 6.97 -21.47
CA TRP A 173 4.78 6.64 -20.63
C TRP A 173 3.66 5.93 -21.39
N VAL A 174 3.51 6.21 -22.69
CA VAL A 174 2.66 5.41 -23.58
C VAL A 174 3.25 4.00 -23.74
N TRP A 175 4.57 3.90 -23.91
CA TRP A 175 5.27 2.62 -23.96
C TRP A 175 5.10 1.83 -22.67
N LEU A 176 5.23 2.45 -21.50
CA LEU A 176 5.03 1.80 -20.21
C LEU A 176 3.66 1.12 -20.13
N SER A 177 2.62 1.84 -20.56
CA SER A 177 1.25 1.30 -20.55
C SER A 177 1.10 0.09 -21.49
N TYR A 178 1.73 0.17 -22.66
CA TYR A 178 1.80 -0.95 -23.60
C TYR A 178 2.60 -2.14 -23.04
N ALA A 179 3.75 -1.88 -22.42
CA ALA A 179 4.66 -2.88 -21.90
C ALA A 179 4.03 -3.69 -20.77
N LEU A 180 3.32 -3.03 -19.85
CA LEU A 180 2.60 -3.70 -18.77
C LEU A 180 1.48 -4.62 -19.29
N LEU A 181 0.75 -4.21 -20.33
CA LEU A 181 -0.24 -5.07 -20.98
C LEU A 181 0.39 -6.26 -21.72
N ARG A 182 1.58 -6.07 -22.31
CA ARG A 182 2.34 -7.17 -22.94
C ARG A 182 2.84 -8.16 -21.89
N TYR A 183 3.37 -7.66 -20.79
CA TYR A 183 3.81 -8.45 -19.65
C TYR A 183 2.67 -9.26 -19.04
N GLU A 184 1.54 -8.61 -18.73
CA GLU A 184 0.34 -9.28 -18.21
C GLU A 184 -0.20 -10.36 -19.16
N ASN A 185 -0.10 -10.15 -20.47
CA ASN A 185 -0.46 -11.17 -21.46
C ASN A 185 0.54 -12.34 -21.52
N PHE A 186 1.83 -12.07 -21.29
CA PHE A 186 2.93 -13.03 -21.36
C PHE A 186 2.96 -13.98 -20.15
N ILE A 187 2.90 -13.43 -18.93
CA ILE A 187 2.98 -14.21 -17.69
C ILE A 187 1.77 -15.11 -17.51
N ARG A 188 1.95 -16.18 -16.73
CA ARG A 188 0.94 -17.20 -16.47
C ARG A 188 0.86 -17.51 -14.98
N PHE A 189 -0.29 -18.02 -14.55
CA PHE A 189 -0.47 -18.58 -13.21
C PHE A 189 -0.54 -20.10 -13.34
N GLN A 190 0.61 -20.76 -13.51
CA GLN A 190 0.77 -22.17 -13.85
C GLN A 190 2.08 -22.76 -13.27
N LYS A 191 2.04 -23.23 -12.02
CA LYS A 191 3.24 -23.66 -11.27
C LYS A 191 4.16 -24.58 -12.09
N ASN A 192 5.47 -24.30 -12.06
CA ASN A 192 6.54 -24.98 -12.82
C ASN A 192 6.54 -24.74 -14.35
N HIS A 193 5.77 -23.77 -14.86
CA HIS A 193 5.85 -23.34 -16.25
C HIS A 193 6.94 -22.26 -16.39
N GLU A 194 7.68 -22.24 -17.51
CA GLU A 194 8.77 -21.26 -17.74
C GLU A 194 8.32 -19.79 -17.75
N ASN A 195 7.03 -19.58 -18.00
CA ASN A 195 6.37 -18.28 -17.98
C ASN A 195 5.42 -18.13 -16.79
N ASP A 196 5.60 -18.89 -15.70
CA ASP A 196 4.90 -18.59 -14.45
C ASP A 196 5.33 -17.21 -13.92
N PHE A 197 4.43 -16.49 -13.28
CA PHE A 197 4.69 -15.14 -12.78
C PHE A 197 5.77 -15.11 -11.70
N ASP A 198 6.00 -16.22 -10.99
CA ASP A 198 7.05 -16.36 -9.98
C ASP A 198 8.43 -16.73 -10.55
N GLU A 199 8.51 -17.08 -11.85
CA GLU A 199 9.77 -17.47 -12.52
C GLU A 199 10.26 -16.42 -13.52
N VAL A 200 9.39 -15.47 -13.90
CA VAL A 200 9.70 -14.46 -14.92
C VAL A 200 10.24 -13.20 -14.28
N ASP A 201 11.50 -12.87 -14.58
CA ASP A 201 12.11 -11.57 -14.30
C ASP A 201 11.42 -10.47 -15.13
N ALA A 202 10.55 -9.70 -14.47
CA ALA A 202 9.72 -8.66 -15.05
C ALA A 202 10.58 -7.50 -15.55
N GLN A 203 11.60 -7.10 -14.79
CA GLN A 203 12.52 -6.04 -15.16
C GLN A 203 13.27 -6.38 -16.45
N GLN A 204 13.80 -7.59 -16.56
CA GLN A 204 14.53 -8.07 -17.73
C GLN A 204 13.61 -8.22 -18.94
N TYR A 205 12.37 -8.68 -18.75
CA TYR A 205 11.34 -8.67 -19.80
C TYR A 205 11.12 -7.25 -20.34
N ALA A 206 10.92 -6.28 -19.44
CA ALA A 206 10.67 -4.89 -19.81
C ALA A 206 11.89 -4.23 -20.49
N ARG A 207 13.12 -4.50 -20.02
CA ARG A 207 14.37 -4.04 -20.65
C ARG A 207 14.51 -4.55 -22.09
N ASN A 208 14.19 -5.82 -22.32
CA ASN A 208 14.21 -6.42 -23.65
C ASN A 208 13.20 -5.74 -24.58
N LEU A 209 11.96 -5.55 -24.10
CA LEU A 209 10.92 -4.87 -24.85
C LEU A 209 11.23 -3.38 -25.12
N TRP A 210 11.88 -2.70 -24.18
CA TRP A 210 12.36 -1.33 -24.34
C TRP A 210 13.41 -1.24 -25.44
N ALA A 211 14.40 -2.14 -25.41
CA ALA A 211 15.47 -2.18 -26.41
C ALA A 211 14.95 -2.47 -27.83
N GLU A 212 13.91 -3.31 -27.96
CA GLU A 212 13.22 -3.54 -29.23
C GLU A 212 12.48 -2.29 -29.71
N TRP A 213 11.72 -1.66 -28.83
CA TRP A 213 10.94 -0.45 -29.13
C TRP A 213 11.82 0.75 -29.51
N LEU A 214 12.95 0.93 -28.82
CA LEU A 214 13.92 2.00 -29.10
C LEU A 214 14.56 1.85 -30.50
N LYS A 215 14.74 0.60 -30.96
CA LYS A 215 15.29 0.29 -32.29
C LYS A 215 14.25 0.34 -33.42
N ASP A 216 12.97 0.51 -33.12
CA ASP A 216 11.93 0.59 -34.15
C ASP A 216 12.15 1.84 -35.03
N PRO A 217 12.20 1.70 -36.38
CA PRO A 217 12.43 2.84 -37.27
C PRO A 217 11.42 3.98 -37.12
N ARG A 218 10.19 3.69 -36.66
CA ARG A 218 9.15 4.70 -36.41
C ARG A 218 9.46 5.57 -35.19
N ASN A 219 10.38 5.15 -34.34
CA ASN A 219 10.78 5.83 -33.11
C ASN A 219 12.11 6.58 -33.25
N GLY A 220 12.62 6.77 -34.47
CA GLY A 220 13.97 7.31 -34.70
C GLY A 220 14.19 8.73 -34.18
N ASP A 221 13.15 9.55 -34.12
CA ASP A 221 13.16 10.88 -33.49
C ASP A 221 13.37 10.80 -31.97
N PHE A 222 12.64 9.91 -31.29
CA PHE A 222 12.83 9.65 -29.87
C PHE A 222 14.20 9.03 -29.59
N ALA A 223 14.64 8.03 -30.37
CA ALA A 223 15.94 7.39 -30.20
C ALA A 223 17.09 8.41 -30.27
N LYS A 224 17.02 9.33 -31.25
CA LYS A 224 17.96 10.45 -31.34
C LYS A 224 17.90 11.36 -30.11
N ARG A 225 16.70 11.70 -29.64
CA ARG A 225 16.53 12.52 -28.44
C ARG A 225 17.07 11.83 -27.18
N TYR A 226 16.84 10.52 -27.07
CA TYR A 226 17.33 9.68 -25.99
C TYR A 226 18.86 9.73 -25.93
N GLU A 227 19.53 9.55 -27.06
CA GLU A 227 21.00 9.67 -27.18
C GLU A 227 21.51 11.08 -26.82
N GLU A 228 20.83 12.14 -27.26
CA GLU A 228 21.21 13.54 -27.01
C GLU A 228 21.08 13.99 -25.55
N ALA A 229 20.23 13.33 -24.75
CA ALA A 229 19.99 13.69 -23.36
C ALA A 229 21.16 13.32 -22.42
N GLY A 230 22.02 12.38 -22.82
CA GLY A 230 23.14 11.90 -22.01
C GLY A 230 22.78 10.74 -21.08
N ALA A 231 23.80 10.04 -20.58
CA ALA A 231 23.65 8.75 -19.89
C ALA A 231 22.82 8.83 -18.59
N ILE A 232 22.96 9.92 -17.82
CA ILE A 232 22.25 10.12 -16.55
C ILE A 232 20.74 10.18 -16.79
N ALA A 233 20.30 11.11 -17.64
CA ALA A 233 18.88 11.25 -17.98
C ALA A 233 18.31 9.98 -18.62
N GLN A 234 19.13 9.25 -19.39
CA GLN A 234 18.74 7.97 -19.97
C GLN A 234 18.48 6.90 -18.91
N GLN A 235 19.34 6.82 -17.89
CA GLN A 235 19.23 5.90 -16.76
C GLN A 235 18.02 6.25 -15.90
N GLU A 236 17.90 7.52 -15.48
CA GLU A 236 16.77 8.02 -14.67
C GLU A 236 15.42 7.80 -15.34
N MET A 237 15.33 8.04 -16.66
CA MET A 237 14.13 7.74 -17.42
C MET A 237 13.83 6.23 -17.46
N LEU A 238 14.88 5.40 -17.59
CA LEU A 238 14.73 3.96 -17.61
C LEU A 238 14.26 3.43 -16.24
N GLU A 239 14.81 3.93 -15.14
CA GLU A 239 14.36 3.62 -13.78
C GLU A 239 12.88 3.96 -13.58
N HIS A 240 12.42 5.12 -14.06
CA HIS A 240 11.00 5.50 -13.99
C HIS A 240 10.06 4.55 -14.71
N ILE A 241 10.40 4.15 -15.93
CA ILE A 241 9.54 3.25 -16.72
C ILE A 241 9.70 1.79 -16.31
N LEU A 242 10.78 1.43 -15.61
CA LEU A 242 10.99 0.08 -15.07
C LEU A 242 10.45 -0.07 -13.65
N ALA A 243 10.23 1.01 -12.90
CA ALA A 243 9.78 0.95 -11.51
C ALA A 243 8.58 0.01 -11.27
N PRO A 244 7.51 -0.02 -12.10
CA PRO A 244 6.41 -0.96 -11.89
C PRO A 244 6.79 -2.43 -12.10
N PHE A 245 7.85 -2.72 -12.86
CA PHE A 245 8.36 -4.07 -13.04
C PHE A 245 9.30 -4.47 -11.90
N ILE A 246 10.07 -3.53 -11.37
CA ILE A 246 10.86 -3.71 -10.13
C ILE A 246 9.91 -4.04 -8.97
N ASP A 247 8.86 -3.24 -8.78
CA ASP A 247 7.82 -3.51 -7.77
C ASP A 247 7.21 -4.92 -7.92
N ILE A 248 7.14 -5.47 -9.15
CA ILE A 248 6.60 -6.83 -9.40
C ILE A 248 7.61 -7.89 -9.01
N ASP A 249 8.88 -7.71 -9.36
CA ASP A 249 9.96 -8.64 -9.00
C ASP A 249 10.15 -8.66 -7.47
N ASP A 250 10.10 -7.50 -6.81
CA ASP A 250 10.19 -7.38 -5.35
C ASP A 250 9.09 -8.19 -4.65
N VAL A 251 7.86 -8.18 -5.17
CA VAL A 251 6.74 -8.96 -4.61
C VAL A 251 7.00 -10.47 -4.66
N THR A 252 7.76 -10.94 -5.65
CA THR A 252 8.05 -12.37 -5.84
C THR A 252 9.37 -12.81 -5.21
N GLU A 253 10.33 -11.91 -5.03
CA GLU A 253 11.70 -12.25 -4.63
C GLU A 253 12.07 -11.74 -3.22
N ASP A 254 11.47 -10.64 -2.75
CA ASP A 254 11.86 -9.98 -1.49
C ASP A 254 10.86 -10.26 -0.36
N GLU A 255 11.16 -11.28 0.43
CA GLU A 255 10.38 -11.66 1.62
C GLU A 255 10.51 -10.66 2.78
N GLU A 256 11.56 -9.82 2.81
CA GLU A 256 11.75 -8.82 3.87
C GLU A 256 10.81 -7.63 3.66
N ILE A 257 10.64 -7.19 2.42
CA ILE A 257 9.70 -6.14 2.04
C ILE A 257 8.29 -6.72 1.97
N TRP A 258 8.07 -7.81 1.24
CA TRP A 258 6.75 -8.39 0.98
C TRP A 258 6.51 -9.64 1.81
N ASN A 259 6.46 -9.47 3.13
CA ASN A 259 6.08 -10.55 4.03
C ASN A 259 4.55 -10.79 3.97
N PHE A 260 4.13 -11.80 3.21
CA PHE A 260 2.72 -12.20 3.14
C PHE A 260 2.24 -12.96 4.36
N GLU A 261 3.12 -13.41 5.28
CA GLU A 261 2.72 -13.98 6.57
C GLU A 261 2.22 -12.91 7.59
N ASP A 262 2.11 -11.63 7.18
CA ASP A 262 1.52 -10.55 7.98
C ASP A 262 0.15 -10.95 8.56
N GLU A 263 0.02 -10.85 9.89
CA GLU A 263 -1.19 -11.24 10.65
C GLU A 263 -2.43 -10.45 10.23
N ASN A 264 -2.27 -9.26 9.63
CA ASN A 264 -3.39 -8.43 9.19
C ASN A 264 -3.95 -8.83 7.81
N ILE A 265 -3.30 -9.74 7.09
CA ILE A 265 -3.80 -10.22 5.79
C ILE A 265 -4.89 -11.26 6.03
N SER A 266 -6.11 -10.93 5.63
CA SER A 266 -7.27 -11.79 5.85
C SER A 266 -7.94 -12.23 4.55
N THR A 267 -8.97 -13.09 4.64
CA THR A 267 -9.77 -13.48 3.46
C THR A 267 -10.40 -12.27 2.75
N TYR A 268 -10.68 -11.17 3.45
CA TYR A 268 -11.18 -9.94 2.83
C TYR A 268 -10.13 -9.25 1.96
N THR A 269 -8.87 -9.28 2.37
CA THR A 269 -7.73 -8.76 1.60
C THR A 269 -7.59 -9.50 0.28
N TYR A 270 -7.69 -10.82 0.30
CA TYR A 270 -7.72 -11.63 -0.93
C TYR A 270 -8.86 -11.20 -1.86
N PHE A 271 -10.07 -10.99 -1.33
CA PHE A 271 -11.20 -10.53 -2.14
C PHE A 271 -11.00 -9.10 -2.67
N ALA A 272 -10.40 -8.22 -1.87
CA ALA A 272 -10.08 -6.85 -2.23
C ALA A 272 -9.09 -6.80 -3.41
N VAL A 273 -8.06 -7.65 -3.38
CA VAL A 273 -7.01 -7.71 -4.40
C VAL A 273 -7.48 -8.47 -5.64
N CYS A 274 -7.94 -9.71 -5.45
CA CYS A 274 -8.28 -10.60 -6.56
C CYS A 274 -9.63 -10.25 -7.21
N GLY A 275 -10.60 -9.70 -6.47
CA GLY A 275 -11.96 -9.46 -6.96
C GLY A 275 -12.79 -10.72 -7.24
N SER A 276 -12.24 -11.89 -6.91
CA SER A 276 -12.85 -13.21 -7.02
C SER A 276 -12.66 -13.98 -5.70
N GLY A 277 -13.22 -15.19 -5.58
CA GLY A 277 -13.14 -15.97 -4.34
C GLY A 277 -14.05 -15.47 -3.20
N SER A 278 -15.19 -14.86 -3.51
CA SER A 278 -16.07 -14.19 -2.54
C SER A 278 -16.73 -15.10 -1.49
N LEU A 279 -16.83 -16.41 -1.72
CA LEU A 279 -17.61 -17.36 -0.91
C LEU A 279 -17.06 -17.44 0.50
N ILE A 280 -15.75 -17.65 0.67
CA ILE A 280 -15.15 -17.72 2.01
C ILE A 280 -15.26 -16.38 2.73
N PRO A 281 -14.87 -15.22 2.16
CA PRO A 281 -15.12 -13.92 2.77
C PRO A 281 -16.58 -13.70 3.16
N LEU A 282 -17.55 -14.11 2.32
CA LEU A 282 -18.98 -13.99 2.64
C LEU A 282 -19.41 -14.94 3.77
N VAL A 283 -18.85 -16.15 3.82
CA VAL A 283 -19.07 -17.10 4.94
C VAL A 283 -18.50 -16.53 6.22
N CYS A 284 -17.26 -16.05 6.20
CA CYS A 284 -16.61 -15.37 7.32
C CYS A 284 -17.47 -14.20 7.80
N PHE A 285 -17.85 -13.29 6.90
CA PHE A 285 -18.67 -12.13 7.20
C PHE A 285 -20.01 -12.52 7.82
N THR A 286 -20.65 -13.56 7.27
CA THR A 286 -21.93 -14.06 7.78
C THR A 286 -21.77 -14.64 9.18
N MET A 287 -20.74 -15.45 9.43
CA MET A 287 -20.47 -16.01 10.77
C MET A 287 -20.12 -14.90 11.77
N GLN A 288 -19.28 -13.97 11.34
CA GLN A 288 -18.80 -12.83 12.12
C GLN A 288 -19.92 -11.87 12.51
N LEU A 289 -20.97 -11.72 11.70
CA LEU A 289 -22.15 -10.97 12.10
C LEU A 289 -23.16 -11.79 12.90
N ILE A 290 -23.45 -13.03 12.48
CA ILE A 290 -24.54 -13.82 13.08
C ILE A 290 -24.18 -14.29 14.49
N ILE A 291 -22.95 -14.77 14.73
CA ILE A 291 -22.57 -15.33 16.03
C ILE A 291 -22.72 -14.27 17.15
N PRO A 292 -22.14 -13.05 17.04
CA PRO A 292 -22.32 -12.02 18.06
C PRO A 292 -23.77 -11.58 18.23
N ILE A 293 -24.54 -11.47 17.14
CA ILE A 293 -25.96 -11.13 17.22
C ILE A 293 -26.76 -12.18 17.98
N LEU A 294 -26.46 -13.48 17.76
CA LEU A 294 -27.10 -14.57 18.49
C LEU A 294 -26.69 -14.57 19.96
N LEU A 295 -25.40 -14.39 20.26
CA LEU A 295 -24.91 -14.28 21.63
C LEU A 295 -25.57 -13.11 22.37
N LEU A 296 -25.69 -11.95 21.70
CA LEU A 296 -26.38 -10.79 22.25
C LEU A 296 -27.87 -11.06 22.46
N SER A 297 -28.54 -11.70 21.48
CA SER A 297 -29.96 -12.04 21.58
C SER A 297 -30.23 -13.03 22.72
N LEU A 298 -29.31 -13.94 23.01
CA LEU A 298 -29.43 -14.86 24.14
C LEU A 298 -29.21 -14.11 25.46
N ALA A 299 -28.14 -13.33 25.55
CA ALA A 299 -27.80 -12.57 26.76
C ALA A 299 -28.89 -11.54 27.15
N VAL A 300 -29.49 -10.87 26.16
CA VAL A 300 -30.54 -9.86 26.38
C VAL A 300 -31.92 -10.51 26.46
N GLY A 301 -32.21 -11.52 25.64
CA GLY A 301 -33.50 -12.20 25.59
C GLY A 301 -33.85 -12.90 26.90
N ASP A 302 -32.85 -13.36 27.66
CA ASP A 302 -33.05 -13.90 29.00
C ASP A 302 -33.56 -12.85 30.01
N ARG A 303 -33.43 -11.55 29.73
CA ARG A 303 -33.83 -10.44 30.62
C ARG A 303 -35.03 -9.63 30.13
N ALA A 304 -35.44 -9.76 28.87
CA ALA A 304 -36.55 -8.98 28.33
C ALA A 304 -37.90 -9.55 28.80
N ASP A 305 -38.65 -8.77 29.59
CA ASP A 305 -40.02 -9.11 30.03
C ASP A 305 -41.00 -9.28 28.85
N ASP A 306 -40.66 -8.72 27.69
CA ASP A 306 -41.44 -8.82 26.46
C ASP A 306 -40.57 -9.38 25.31
N ALA A 307 -40.55 -10.71 25.20
CA ALA A 307 -39.87 -11.44 24.12
C ALA A 307 -40.40 -11.11 22.71
N SER A 308 -41.51 -10.35 22.59
CA SER A 308 -42.08 -9.94 21.31
C SER A 308 -41.55 -8.61 20.78
N ALA A 309 -40.81 -7.83 21.59
CA ALA A 309 -40.22 -6.58 21.17
C ALA A 309 -39.09 -6.80 20.13
N PRO A 310 -38.86 -5.89 19.17
CA PRO A 310 -37.71 -5.94 18.27
C PRO A 310 -36.39 -5.97 19.07
N LEU A 311 -35.40 -6.75 18.61
CA LEU A 311 -34.09 -6.89 19.28
C LEU A 311 -33.44 -5.55 19.64
N VAL A 312 -33.53 -4.55 18.75
CA VAL A 312 -33.00 -3.19 19.00
C VAL A 312 -33.69 -2.52 20.20
N GLU A 313 -35.00 -2.71 20.34
CA GLU A 313 -35.76 -2.17 21.48
C GLU A 313 -35.43 -2.94 22.77
N GLN A 314 -35.20 -4.25 22.68
CA GLN A 314 -34.70 -5.06 23.80
C GLN A 314 -33.30 -4.62 24.25
N ILE A 315 -32.38 -4.35 23.32
CA ILE A 315 -31.04 -3.83 23.61
C ILE A 315 -31.12 -2.43 24.24
N LEU A 316 -31.88 -1.51 23.64
CA LEU A 316 -32.03 -0.14 24.16
C LEU A 316 -32.71 -0.11 25.52
N SER A 317 -33.71 -0.97 25.75
CA SER A 317 -34.34 -1.11 27.06
C SER A 317 -33.42 -1.78 28.08
N SER A 318 -32.60 -2.77 27.70
CA SER A 318 -31.54 -3.34 28.54
C SER A 318 -30.49 -2.29 28.93
N LEU A 319 -30.07 -1.43 28.01
CA LEU A 319 -29.15 -0.33 28.29
C LEU A 319 -29.80 0.77 29.14
N GLY A 320 -31.11 0.99 28.97
CA GLY A 320 -31.88 2.02 29.68
C GLY A 320 -32.51 1.58 31.01
N SER A 321 -32.53 0.28 31.32
CA SER A 321 -33.17 -0.29 32.52
C SER A 321 -32.31 -0.17 33.78
N CYS A 322 -31.10 0.35 33.67
CA CYS A 322 -30.33 0.77 34.84
C CYS A 322 -30.97 2.01 35.46
N ASN A 323 -31.86 1.78 36.42
CA ASN A 323 -32.52 2.83 37.17
C ASN A 323 -31.55 3.36 38.25
N PRO A 324 -31.02 4.60 38.15
CA PRO A 324 -30.01 5.12 39.08
C PRO A 324 -30.54 5.39 40.50
N GLY A 325 -31.77 4.98 40.83
CA GLY A 325 -32.36 5.03 42.17
C GLY A 325 -32.44 3.68 42.90
N GLU A 326 -32.33 2.56 42.18
CA GLU A 326 -32.29 1.20 42.72
C GLU A 326 -31.05 0.50 42.13
N TRP A 327 -29.91 0.65 42.81
CA TRP A 327 -28.59 0.20 42.37
C TRP A 327 -28.42 -1.33 42.47
N SER A 328 -29.22 -2.06 41.72
CA SER A 328 -28.96 -3.45 41.38
C SER A 328 -29.51 -3.69 39.98
N ILE A 329 -28.72 -4.28 39.10
CA ILE A 329 -29.26 -5.02 37.97
C ILE A 329 -30.31 -5.96 38.55
N ALA A 330 -31.58 -5.79 38.17
CA ALA A 330 -32.68 -6.48 38.82
C ALA A 330 -32.43 -8.00 38.78
N PRO A 331 -32.36 -8.69 39.93
CA PRO A 331 -32.31 -10.14 39.96
C PRO A 331 -33.58 -10.71 39.37
N LYS A 332 -33.49 -11.81 38.62
CA LYS A 332 -34.65 -12.70 38.55
C LYS A 332 -34.94 -13.18 39.97
N ASP A 333 -36.21 -13.40 40.29
CA ASP A 333 -36.59 -13.94 41.60
C ASP A 333 -35.90 -15.30 41.91
N GLU A 334 -35.47 -16.02 40.86
CA GLU A 334 -34.73 -17.29 40.92
C GLU A 334 -33.24 -17.13 41.30
N ASP A 335 -32.67 -15.92 41.16
CA ASP A 335 -31.25 -15.63 41.40
C ASP A 335 -30.95 -15.13 42.82
N ASN A 336 -31.97 -15.03 43.68
CA ASN A 336 -31.85 -14.60 45.08
C ASN A 336 -31.04 -15.56 45.98
N GLY A 337 -30.48 -16.65 45.42
CA GLY A 337 -29.51 -17.54 46.07
C GLY A 337 -28.20 -17.73 45.29
N GLY A 338 -28.05 -17.09 44.13
CA GLY A 338 -26.88 -17.20 43.27
C GLY A 338 -25.84 -16.11 43.53
N SER A 339 -24.65 -16.30 42.96
CA SER A 339 -23.49 -15.37 42.92
C SER A 339 -23.77 -14.03 42.21
N TYR A 340 -25.04 -13.60 42.10
CA TYR A 340 -25.57 -12.48 41.31
C TYR A 340 -24.94 -11.11 41.62
N ASN A 341 -24.16 -11.04 42.70
CA ASN A 341 -23.45 -9.86 43.16
C ASN A 341 -22.11 -10.23 43.81
N SER A 342 -21.54 -11.40 43.46
CA SER A 342 -20.28 -11.82 44.05
C SER A 342 -19.20 -10.83 43.67
N GLN A 343 -18.39 -10.47 44.65
CA GLN A 343 -17.24 -9.59 44.46
C GLN A 343 -16.33 -10.11 43.33
N ASP A 344 -16.29 -11.42 43.13
CA ASP A 344 -15.47 -12.10 42.13
C ASP A 344 -15.94 -11.83 40.70
N GLY A 345 -17.26 -11.88 40.41
CA GLY A 345 -17.81 -11.51 39.10
C GLY A 345 -17.55 -10.05 38.73
N LYS A 346 -17.65 -9.16 39.71
CA LYS A 346 -17.34 -7.72 39.55
C LYS A 346 -15.87 -7.48 39.26
N ILE A 347 -14.99 -8.14 40.02
CA ILE A 347 -13.54 -8.08 39.79
C ILE A 347 -13.24 -8.59 38.38
N MET A 348 -13.86 -9.70 37.95
CA MET A 348 -13.63 -10.22 36.60
C MET A 348 -14.08 -9.25 35.51
N ALA A 349 -15.29 -8.70 35.61
CA ALA A 349 -15.77 -7.70 34.65
C ALA A 349 -14.84 -6.47 34.62
N PHE A 350 -14.42 -5.97 35.78
CA PHE A 350 -13.47 -4.85 35.85
C PHE A 350 -12.12 -5.20 35.20
N LEU A 351 -11.60 -6.41 35.41
CA LEU A 351 -10.36 -6.88 34.79
C LEU A 351 -10.48 -6.97 33.26
N VAL A 352 -11.59 -7.49 32.74
CA VAL A 352 -11.84 -7.57 31.28
C VAL A 352 -11.96 -6.17 30.68
N VAL A 353 -12.71 -5.25 31.30
CA VAL A 353 -12.82 -3.86 30.81
C VAL A 353 -11.45 -3.15 30.88
N THR A 354 -10.68 -3.39 31.94
CA THR A 354 -9.30 -2.87 32.06
C THR A 354 -8.41 -3.42 30.94
N PHE A 355 -8.50 -4.73 30.65
CA PHE A 355 -7.81 -5.34 29.52
C PHE A 355 -8.23 -4.68 28.19
N TYR A 356 -9.52 -4.41 28.00
CA TYR A 356 -10.00 -3.73 26.79
C TYR A 356 -9.45 -2.32 26.65
N PHE A 357 -9.37 -1.57 27.75
CA PHE A 357 -8.82 -0.22 27.72
C PHE A 357 -7.32 -0.18 27.41
N PHE A 358 -6.54 -1.12 27.95
CA PHE A 358 -5.08 -1.10 27.83
C PHE A 358 -4.51 -1.94 26.68
N LYS A 359 -5.26 -2.90 26.15
CA LYS A 359 -4.84 -3.76 25.03
C LYS A 359 -5.68 -3.48 23.79
N VAL A 360 -6.97 -3.80 23.85
CA VAL A 360 -7.88 -3.72 22.69
C VAL A 360 -7.98 -2.30 22.11
N VAL A 361 -8.16 -1.27 22.92
CA VAL A 361 -8.26 0.11 22.41
C VAL A 361 -6.96 0.53 21.69
N PRO A 362 -5.75 0.37 22.26
CA PRO A 362 -4.51 0.60 21.52
C PRO A 362 -4.39 -0.23 20.24
N ASP A 363 -4.69 -1.52 20.28
CA ASP A 363 -4.58 -2.41 19.12
C ASP A 363 -5.53 -1.99 17.98
N THR A 364 -6.79 -1.71 18.29
CA THR A 364 -7.78 -1.22 17.32
C THR A 364 -7.33 0.10 16.66
N PHE A 365 -6.58 0.95 17.37
CA PHE A 365 -5.98 2.16 16.78
C PHE A 365 -4.79 1.86 15.88
N VAL A 366 -3.95 0.89 16.24
CA VAL A 366 -2.84 0.43 15.40
C VAL A 366 -3.39 -0.22 14.12
N SER A 367 -4.39 -1.10 14.24
CA SER A 367 -5.09 -1.70 13.10
C SER A 367 -5.72 -0.63 12.20
N PHE A 368 -6.36 0.38 12.79
CA PHE A 368 -6.91 1.51 12.02
C PHE A 368 -5.83 2.31 11.30
N TYR A 369 -4.68 2.54 11.94
CA TYR A 369 -3.53 3.20 11.33
C TYR A 369 -2.92 2.40 10.17
N ASN A 370 -2.80 1.07 10.32
CA ASN A 370 -2.33 0.17 9.26
C ASN A 370 -3.31 0.14 8.08
N THR A 371 -4.61 0.03 8.36
CA THR A 371 -5.68 0.01 7.35
C THR A 371 -5.79 1.33 6.58
N ALA A 372 -5.33 2.44 7.16
CA ALA A 372 -5.27 3.71 6.43
C ALA A 372 -4.23 3.73 5.30
N GLY A 373 -3.29 2.77 5.27
CA GLY A 373 -2.24 2.66 4.26
C GLY A 373 -1.04 3.58 4.49
N THR A 374 -0.77 3.93 5.76
CA THR A 374 0.35 4.83 6.13
C THR A 374 1.44 4.14 6.95
N ALA A 375 1.28 2.85 7.25
CA ALA A 375 2.25 2.03 7.95
C ALA A 375 3.22 1.33 6.98
N ASP A 376 4.34 0.88 7.51
CA ASP A 376 5.38 0.18 6.76
C ASP A 376 5.23 -1.34 6.90
N THR A 377 4.06 -1.86 6.52
CA THR A 377 3.75 -3.30 6.52
C THR A 377 3.21 -3.73 5.16
N THR A 378 3.33 -5.01 4.84
CA THR A 378 2.79 -5.60 3.61
C THR A 378 1.30 -5.29 3.45
N TYR A 379 0.50 -5.50 4.50
CA TYR A 379 -0.93 -5.17 4.47
C TYR A 379 -1.18 -3.68 4.17
N SER A 380 -0.45 -2.76 4.82
CA SER A 380 -0.61 -1.31 4.61
C SER A 380 -0.25 -0.90 3.18
N ARG A 381 0.81 -1.46 2.59
CA ARG A 381 1.19 -1.23 1.19
C ARG A 381 0.10 -1.74 0.23
N ILE A 382 -0.44 -2.94 0.47
CA ILE A 382 -1.58 -3.47 -0.29
C ILE A 382 -2.77 -2.51 -0.20
N MET A 383 -3.16 -2.08 1.00
CA MET A 383 -4.28 -1.17 1.20
C MET A 383 -4.06 0.18 0.52
N SER A 384 -2.85 0.71 0.53
CA SER A 384 -2.56 1.95 -0.19
C SER A 384 -2.69 1.78 -1.71
N MET A 385 -2.16 0.69 -2.28
CA MET A 385 -2.35 0.39 -3.70
C MET A 385 -3.83 0.19 -4.06
N ARG A 386 -4.60 -0.50 -3.20
CA ARG A 386 -6.05 -0.65 -3.35
C ARG A 386 -6.76 0.70 -3.32
N LYS A 387 -6.37 1.61 -2.42
CA LYS A 387 -6.88 2.99 -2.37
C LYS A 387 -6.59 3.74 -3.68
N MET A 388 -5.41 3.57 -4.27
CA MET A 388 -5.07 4.19 -5.56
C MET A 388 -5.95 3.69 -6.71
N VAL A 389 -6.11 2.36 -6.85
CA VAL A 389 -6.96 1.78 -7.89
C VAL A 389 -8.43 2.13 -7.68
N TRP A 390 -8.89 2.11 -6.43
CA TRP A 390 -10.20 2.63 -6.05
C TRP A 390 -10.32 4.06 -6.48
N ASP A 391 -9.40 4.94 -6.11
CA ASP A 391 -9.44 6.34 -6.47
C ASP A 391 -9.30 6.57 -7.97
N GLN A 392 -8.67 5.72 -8.76
CA GLN A 392 -8.71 5.76 -10.23
C GLN A 392 -10.08 5.37 -10.80
N GLY A 393 -10.82 4.50 -10.10
CA GLY A 393 -12.13 4.02 -10.49
C GLY A 393 -12.07 2.81 -11.41
N ASP A 394 -10.99 2.06 -11.34
CA ASP A 394 -10.63 0.97 -12.25
C ASP A 394 -10.93 -0.43 -11.65
N ASP A 395 -11.50 -0.46 -10.45
CA ASP A 395 -11.89 -1.68 -9.76
C ASP A 395 -13.03 -2.44 -10.43
N SER A 396 -12.88 -3.77 -10.43
CA SER A 396 -14.02 -4.67 -10.58
C SER A 396 -14.97 -4.56 -9.39
N PHE A 397 -16.25 -4.88 -9.58
CA PHE A 397 -17.23 -4.85 -8.50
C PHE A 397 -16.83 -5.72 -7.28
N GLY A 398 -16.18 -6.87 -7.53
CA GLY A 398 -15.67 -7.73 -6.46
C GLY A 398 -14.56 -7.04 -5.66
N GLN A 399 -13.59 -6.41 -6.33
CA GLN A 399 -12.50 -5.67 -5.68
C GLN A 399 -13.03 -4.50 -4.84
N VAL A 400 -14.08 -3.80 -5.32
CA VAL A 400 -14.77 -2.74 -4.54
C VAL A 400 -15.36 -3.31 -3.25
N LEU A 401 -16.12 -4.40 -3.34
CA LEU A 401 -16.73 -5.01 -2.16
C LEU A 401 -15.68 -5.56 -1.20
N GLY A 402 -14.69 -6.29 -1.70
CA GLY A 402 -13.60 -6.82 -0.89
C GLY A 402 -12.86 -5.71 -0.16
N TYR A 403 -12.45 -4.65 -0.86
CA TYR A 403 -11.76 -3.50 -0.24
C TYR A 403 -12.60 -2.82 0.84
N LYS A 404 -13.92 -2.73 0.64
CA LYS A 404 -14.83 -2.10 1.61
C LYS A 404 -15.17 -3.01 2.79
N PHE A 405 -15.26 -4.32 2.58
CA PHE A 405 -15.36 -5.26 3.68
C PHE A 405 -14.10 -5.26 4.50
N ASP A 406 -12.93 -5.36 3.87
CA ASP A 406 -11.64 -5.33 4.56
C ASP A 406 -11.50 -4.08 5.45
N LEU A 407 -11.73 -2.89 4.87
CA LEU A 407 -11.70 -1.64 5.63
C LEU A 407 -12.71 -1.60 6.79
N TYR A 408 -13.92 -2.13 6.61
CA TYR A 408 -14.93 -2.14 7.66
C TYR A 408 -14.61 -3.15 8.76
N MET A 409 -14.13 -4.34 8.39
CA MET A 409 -13.82 -5.44 9.28
C MET A 409 -12.63 -5.11 10.17
N ASN A 410 -11.58 -4.51 9.58
CA ASN A 410 -10.38 -4.05 10.28
C ASN A 410 -10.50 -2.67 10.95
N THR A 411 -11.70 -2.08 10.98
CA THR A 411 -11.94 -0.84 11.73
C THR A 411 -13.16 -0.98 12.64
N ALA A 412 -14.33 -0.60 12.15
CA ALA A 412 -15.51 -0.43 12.96
C ALA A 412 -16.11 -1.73 13.46
N PHE A 413 -15.96 -2.82 12.71
CA PHE A 413 -16.48 -4.11 13.12
C PHE A 413 -15.76 -4.63 14.38
N GLU A 414 -14.45 -4.51 14.44
CA GLU A 414 -13.65 -4.87 15.62
C GLU A 414 -14.17 -4.10 16.87
N CYS A 415 -14.27 -2.77 16.77
CA CYS A 415 -14.88 -1.98 17.85
C CYS A 415 -16.32 -2.39 18.17
N PHE A 416 -17.08 -2.82 17.16
CA PHE A 416 -18.50 -3.16 17.33
C PHE A 416 -18.63 -4.50 18.08
N LEU A 417 -17.79 -5.47 17.74
CA LEU A 417 -17.67 -6.74 18.45
C LEU A 417 -17.35 -6.51 19.93
N TYR A 418 -16.33 -5.71 20.23
CA TYR A 418 -15.94 -5.45 21.60
C TYR A 418 -16.99 -4.64 22.37
N ALA A 419 -17.65 -3.67 21.73
CA ALA A 419 -18.76 -2.95 22.33
C ALA A 419 -19.94 -3.88 22.64
N LEU A 420 -20.27 -4.79 21.72
CA LEU A 420 -21.28 -5.82 21.92
C LEU A 420 -20.88 -6.76 23.06
N ASN A 421 -19.61 -7.16 23.15
CA ASN A 421 -19.13 -7.98 24.26
C ASN A 421 -19.31 -7.28 25.60
N LEU A 422 -19.03 -5.99 25.69
CA LEU A 422 -19.25 -5.22 26.92
C LEU A 422 -20.72 -5.30 27.35
N VAL A 423 -21.66 -5.17 26.40
CA VAL A 423 -23.10 -5.34 26.68
C VAL A 423 -23.40 -6.75 27.17
N ILE A 424 -22.83 -7.79 26.55
CA ILE A 424 -23.01 -9.18 26.99
C ILE A 424 -22.46 -9.39 28.40
N ILE A 425 -21.24 -8.94 28.69
CA ILE A 425 -20.59 -9.07 29.99
C ILE A 425 -21.44 -8.41 31.08
N TYR A 426 -22.03 -7.24 30.82
CA TYR A 426 -22.94 -6.60 31.78
C TYR A 426 -24.28 -7.31 31.94
N ASN A 427 -24.65 -8.14 30.97
CA ASN A 427 -25.84 -8.95 31.04
C ASN A 427 -25.60 -10.39 31.53
N THR A 428 -24.34 -10.75 31.80
CA THR A 428 -23.93 -12.10 32.18
C THR A 428 -23.57 -12.17 33.66
N ASN A 429 -23.99 -13.24 34.35
CA ASN A 429 -23.89 -13.35 35.81
C ASN A 429 -22.82 -14.35 36.30
N ASP A 430 -22.36 -15.26 35.45
CA ASP A 430 -21.32 -16.25 35.76
C ASP A 430 -19.93 -15.76 35.28
N ILE A 431 -18.91 -15.91 36.13
CA ILE A 431 -17.50 -15.64 35.78
C ILE A 431 -17.09 -16.46 34.56
N LEU A 432 -17.52 -17.72 34.50
CA LEU A 432 -17.19 -18.61 33.40
C LEU A 432 -17.83 -18.13 32.11
N ASP A 433 -19.09 -17.68 32.15
CA ASP A 433 -19.78 -17.13 30.98
C ASP A 433 -19.16 -15.80 30.53
N VAL A 434 -18.73 -14.93 31.45
CA VAL A 434 -17.99 -13.70 31.13
C VAL A 434 -16.70 -14.02 30.36
N ILE A 435 -15.93 -15.02 30.82
CA ILE A 435 -14.70 -15.46 30.16
C ILE A 435 -15.01 -16.12 28.82
N LEU A 436 -15.98 -17.02 28.76
CA LEU A 436 -16.36 -17.73 27.52
C LEU A 436 -16.90 -16.77 26.46
N ASN A 437 -17.68 -15.77 26.84
CA ASN A 437 -18.18 -14.76 25.90
C ASN A 437 -17.05 -13.87 25.36
N ALA A 438 -16.08 -13.49 26.21
CA ALA A 438 -14.88 -12.79 25.76
C ALA A 438 -14.05 -13.64 24.79
N LEU A 439 -13.79 -14.92 25.12
CA LEU A 439 -13.06 -15.83 24.24
C LEU A 439 -13.81 -16.12 22.93
N ALA A 440 -15.13 -16.24 22.97
CA ALA A 440 -15.94 -16.46 21.78
C ALA A 440 -15.84 -15.28 20.82
N ILE A 441 -15.73 -14.05 21.33
CA ILE A 441 -15.59 -12.85 20.50
C ILE A 441 -14.19 -12.73 19.91
N GLU A 442 -13.12 -13.09 20.63
CA GLU A 442 -11.78 -13.19 20.06
C GLU A 442 -11.75 -14.23 18.92
N PHE A 443 -12.36 -15.39 19.12
CA PHE A 443 -12.48 -16.41 18.06
C PHE A 443 -13.26 -15.89 16.84
N VAL A 444 -14.35 -15.15 17.07
CA VAL A 444 -15.11 -14.56 15.96
C VAL A 444 -14.30 -13.49 15.24
N HIS A 445 -13.55 -12.67 15.98
CA HIS A 445 -12.69 -11.64 15.41
C HIS A 445 -11.63 -12.23 14.49
N GLN A 446 -10.95 -13.30 14.90
CA GLN A 446 -9.83 -13.94 14.17
C GLN A 446 -10.25 -14.92 13.06
N LEU A 447 -11.55 -15.05 12.82
CA LEU A 447 -12.08 -16.13 11.98
C LEU A 447 -11.60 -16.00 10.52
N ASP A 448 -11.50 -14.80 9.98
CA ASP A 448 -11.03 -14.58 8.62
C ASP A 448 -9.52 -14.76 8.46
N GLU A 449 -8.70 -14.45 9.45
CA GLU A 449 -7.27 -14.76 9.49
C GLU A 449 -7.05 -16.28 9.59
N ASP A 450 -7.82 -16.97 10.43
CA ASP A 450 -7.77 -18.44 10.58
C ASP A 450 -8.13 -19.17 9.26
N PHE A 451 -9.14 -18.69 8.54
CA PHE A 451 -9.49 -19.22 7.22
C PHE A 451 -8.38 -18.94 6.20
N ARG A 452 -7.75 -17.77 6.27
CA ARG A 452 -6.61 -17.43 5.41
C ARG A 452 -5.40 -18.32 5.70
N GLY A 453 -5.09 -18.57 6.98
CA GLY A 453 -3.95 -19.40 7.42
C GLY A 453 -4.14 -20.90 7.20
N SER A 454 -5.24 -21.32 6.57
CA SER A 454 -5.50 -22.72 6.28
C SER A 454 -4.74 -23.21 5.04
N ASP A 455 -3.99 -24.32 5.17
CA ASP A 455 -3.19 -24.95 4.09
C ASP A 455 -3.96 -25.20 2.76
N TRP A 456 -5.27 -25.38 2.82
CA TRP A 456 -6.09 -25.69 1.64
C TRP A 456 -6.55 -24.44 0.87
N TRP A 457 -6.37 -23.24 1.44
CA TRP A 457 -6.84 -21.99 0.85
C TRP A 457 -5.81 -21.39 -0.11
N ASP A 458 -4.62 -21.06 0.40
CA ASP A 458 -3.47 -20.61 -0.39
C ASP A 458 -2.15 -20.86 0.36
N SER A 459 -1.73 -22.13 0.49
CA SER A 459 -0.58 -22.53 1.33
C SER A 459 0.74 -21.82 1.03
N ASP A 460 0.92 -21.36 -0.21
CA ASP A 460 2.16 -20.77 -0.70
C ASP A 460 1.99 -19.25 -0.91
N ASP A 461 0.85 -18.65 -0.49
CA ASP A 461 0.46 -17.26 -0.74
C ASP A 461 0.54 -16.79 -2.21
N ARG A 462 0.57 -17.73 -3.15
CA ARG A 462 0.78 -17.45 -4.58
C ARG A 462 -0.37 -16.64 -5.17
N HIS A 463 -1.61 -16.85 -4.73
CA HIS A 463 -2.75 -16.11 -5.27
C HIS A 463 -2.74 -14.66 -4.78
N ILE A 464 -2.39 -14.40 -3.51
CA ILE A 464 -2.27 -13.02 -3.04
C ILE A 464 -1.09 -12.32 -3.70
N GLN A 465 0.06 -12.96 -3.84
CA GLN A 465 1.22 -12.44 -4.58
C GLN A 465 0.84 -12.07 -6.02
N ALA A 466 0.28 -13.01 -6.78
CA ALA A 466 -0.15 -12.75 -8.16
C ALA A 466 -1.21 -11.64 -8.25
N GLY A 467 -2.11 -11.59 -7.26
CA GLY A 467 -3.08 -10.52 -7.13
C GLY A 467 -2.43 -9.16 -6.90
N VAL A 468 -1.38 -9.09 -6.08
CA VAL A 468 -0.60 -7.86 -5.83
C VAL A 468 0.19 -7.45 -7.07
N CYS A 469 0.80 -8.38 -7.81
CA CYS A 469 1.43 -8.07 -9.09
C CYS A 469 0.42 -7.48 -10.09
N GLU A 470 -0.78 -8.06 -10.18
CA GLU A 470 -1.85 -7.51 -11.01
C GLU A 470 -2.32 -6.13 -10.50
N LEU A 471 -2.31 -5.90 -9.18
CA LEU A 471 -2.64 -4.62 -8.58
C LEU A 471 -1.59 -3.55 -8.91
N ILE A 472 -0.31 -3.89 -8.96
CA ILE A 472 0.78 -3.00 -9.40
C ILE A 472 0.59 -2.59 -10.86
N ILE A 473 0.18 -3.52 -11.71
CA ILE A 473 -0.16 -3.23 -13.10
C ILE A 473 -1.37 -2.27 -13.16
N GLN A 474 -2.43 -2.56 -12.39
CA GLN A 474 -3.64 -1.74 -12.34
C GLN A 474 -3.39 -0.34 -11.78
N LYS A 475 -2.64 -0.17 -10.68
CA LYS A 475 -2.34 1.15 -10.10
C LYS A 475 -1.56 2.02 -11.08
N THR A 476 -0.77 1.40 -11.95
CA THR A 476 0.05 2.11 -12.94
C THR A 476 -0.75 2.48 -14.20
N LEU A 477 -1.71 1.65 -14.59
CA LEU A 477 -2.57 1.87 -15.76
C LEU A 477 -3.86 2.61 -15.41
N ASP A 478 -4.01 3.86 -15.85
CA ASP A 478 -5.30 4.56 -15.76
C ASP A 478 -6.27 4.04 -16.84
N LEU A 479 -7.12 3.07 -16.50
CA LEU A 479 -8.01 2.40 -17.44
C LEU A 479 -9.10 3.33 -18.00
N ASN A 480 -9.44 4.39 -17.28
CA ASN A 480 -10.34 5.44 -17.77
C ASN A 480 -9.68 6.28 -18.86
N VAL A 481 -8.40 6.64 -18.69
CA VAL A 481 -7.60 7.28 -19.73
C VAL A 481 -7.46 6.37 -20.95
N LEU A 482 -7.19 5.08 -20.77
CA LEU A 482 -7.06 4.13 -21.89
C LEU A 482 -8.39 3.88 -22.62
N LYS A 483 -9.54 4.10 -21.97
CA LYS A 483 -10.87 3.84 -22.55
C LYS A 483 -11.39 5.01 -23.39
N ASP A 484 -11.15 6.25 -22.96
CA ASP A 484 -11.70 7.45 -23.59
C ASP A 484 -10.66 8.17 -24.48
N PRO A 485 -10.91 8.36 -25.79
CA PRO A 485 -9.95 9.01 -26.69
C PRO A 485 -9.57 10.43 -26.26
N ALA A 486 -10.54 11.20 -25.73
CA ALA A 486 -10.30 12.56 -25.28
C ALA A 486 -9.44 12.61 -24.01
N ALA A 487 -9.72 11.74 -23.05
CA ALA A 487 -8.87 11.56 -21.86
C ALA A 487 -7.46 11.09 -22.23
N PHE A 488 -7.34 10.09 -23.12
CA PHE A 488 -6.05 9.60 -23.62
C PHE A 488 -5.22 10.72 -24.27
N ALA A 489 -5.83 11.46 -25.21
CA ALA A 489 -5.19 12.55 -25.92
C ALA A 489 -4.73 13.66 -24.95
N ARG A 490 -5.57 14.03 -23.99
CA ARG A 490 -5.21 15.02 -22.96
C ARG A 490 -4.08 14.52 -22.06
N HIS A 491 -4.14 13.26 -21.62
CA HIS A 491 -3.18 12.69 -20.69
C HIS A 491 -1.79 12.59 -21.32
N TYR A 492 -1.68 12.15 -22.57
CA TYR A 492 -0.39 11.98 -23.27
C TYR A 492 -0.02 13.14 -24.21
N HIS A 493 -0.69 14.28 -24.09
CA HIS A 493 -0.45 15.49 -24.91
C HIS A 493 -0.51 15.24 -26.43
N MET A 494 -1.51 14.49 -26.88
CA MET A 494 -1.76 14.21 -28.30
C MET A 494 -2.98 14.98 -28.83
N GLU A 495 -3.10 15.11 -30.14
CA GLU A 495 -4.32 15.60 -30.77
C GLU A 495 -5.42 14.53 -30.74
N GLU A 496 -6.58 14.87 -30.17
CA GLU A 496 -7.73 13.95 -30.04
C GLU A 496 -8.17 13.37 -31.39
N ASP A 497 -8.26 14.20 -32.44
CA ASP A 497 -8.66 13.76 -33.78
C ASP A 497 -7.73 12.68 -34.35
N LYS A 498 -6.42 12.78 -34.09
CA LYS A 498 -5.44 11.78 -34.51
C LYS A 498 -5.63 10.48 -33.73
N VAL A 499 -5.87 10.55 -32.42
CA VAL A 499 -6.11 9.37 -31.57
C VAL A 499 -7.40 8.66 -32.00
N VAL A 500 -8.48 9.40 -32.22
CA VAL A 500 -9.76 8.86 -32.71
C VAL A 500 -9.58 8.19 -34.07
N ALA A 501 -8.83 8.80 -34.99
CA ALA A 501 -8.53 8.21 -36.29
C ALA A 501 -7.68 6.92 -36.16
N ALA A 502 -6.67 6.90 -35.30
CA ALA A 502 -5.83 5.74 -35.04
C ALA A 502 -6.65 4.56 -34.48
N CYS A 503 -7.60 4.86 -33.58
CA CYS A 503 -8.51 3.90 -32.96
C CYS A 503 -9.72 3.53 -33.84
N GLY A 504 -9.83 4.06 -35.07
CA GLY A 504 -10.87 3.66 -36.03
C GLY A 504 -12.23 4.33 -35.82
N GLY A 505 -12.30 5.44 -35.08
CA GLY A 505 -13.46 6.33 -35.02
C GLY A 505 -14.67 5.85 -34.20
N ASN A 506 -14.55 4.75 -33.45
CA ASN A 506 -15.69 4.13 -32.75
C ASN A 506 -15.99 4.73 -31.36
N GLY A 507 -15.35 5.82 -30.96
CA GLY A 507 -15.53 6.46 -29.65
C GLY A 507 -14.95 5.69 -28.45
N GLU A 508 -14.54 4.44 -28.65
CA GLU A 508 -13.78 3.65 -27.68
C GLU A 508 -12.30 3.68 -28.08
N CYS A 509 -11.42 4.10 -27.18
CA CYS A 509 -9.99 4.26 -27.48
C CYS A 509 -9.27 2.91 -27.55
N LEU A 510 -8.78 2.38 -26.44
CA LEU A 510 -8.07 1.09 -26.39
C LEU A 510 -8.91 -0.03 -25.77
N HIS A 511 -10.11 0.27 -25.28
CA HIS A 511 -11.01 -0.73 -24.72
C HIS A 511 -11.93 -1.33 -25.79
N ASN A 512 -11.57 -2.49 -26.36
CA ASN A 512 -12.41 -3.19 -27.34
C ASN A 512 -12.18 -4.71 -27.30
N ARG A 513 -13.07 -5.44 -26.61
CA ARG A 513 -12.99 -6.90 -26.46
C ARG A 513 -12.93 -7.65 -27.78
N LYS A 514 -13.77 -7.25 -28.75
CA LYS A 514 -13.86 -7.96 -30.03
C LYS A 514 -12.53 -7.85 -30.79
N LEU A 515 -11.99 -6.64 -30.85
CA LEU A 515 -10.71 -6.40 -31.52
C LEU A 515 -9.54 -7.04 -30.76
N ALA A 516 -9.56 -7.05 -29.42
CA ALA A 516 -8.54 -7.72 -28.62
C ALA A 516 -8.47 -9.22 -28.94
N LEU A 517 -9.62 -9.90 -29.03
CA LEU A 517 -9.67 -11.31 -29.43
C LEU A 517 -9.20 -11.52 -30.88
N GLU A 518 -9.58 -10.63 -31.81
CA GLU A 518 -9.13 -10.68 -33.20
C GLU A 518 -7.60 -10.48 -33.32
N ASP A 519 -7.03 -9.57 -32.54
CA ASP A 519 -5.60 -9.28 -32.50
C ASP A 519 -4.81 -10.39 -31.80
N GLN A 520 -5.37 -11.01 -30.76
CA GLN A 520 -4.77 -12.15 -30.06
C GLN A 520 -4.66 -13.40 -30.95
N ASP A 521 -5.56 -13.58 -31.92
CA ASP A 521 -5.47 -14.66 -32.90
C ASP A 521 -4.58 -14.32 -34.12
N ASN A 522 -4.04 -13.10 -34.17
CA ASN A 522 -3.28 -12.60 -35.31
C ASN A 522 -1.76 -12.66 -35.06
N VAL A 523 -1.11 -13.61 -35.75
CA VAL A 523 0.34 -13.86 -35.68
C VAL A 523 1.19 -12.63 -36.04
N LYS A 524 0.64 -11.61 -36.72
CA LYS A 524 1.37 -10.37 -37.03
C LYS A 524 1.83 -9.62 -35.77
N PHE A 525 1.06 -9.69 -34.69
CA PHE A 525 1.32 -8.94 -33.46
C PHE A 525 2.14 -9.72 -32.43
N MET A 526 2.50 -10.95 -32.77
CA MET A 526 3.26 -11.87 -31.93
C MET A 526 4.74 -11.81 -32.27
N ASN A 527 5.59 -11.93 -31.25
CA ASN A 527 7.01 -12.20 -31.46
C ASN A 527 7.21 -13.64 -31.99
N GLY A 528 8.44 -14.00 -32.36
CA GLY A 528 8.73 -15.30 -32.96
C GLY A 528 8.36 -16.50 -32.07
N GLN A 529 8.56 -16.35 -30.75
CA GLN A 529 8.26 -17.39 -29.76
C GLN A 529 6.74 -17.51 -29.53
N GLU A 530 6.07 -16.40 -29.25
CA GLU A 530 4.60 -16.31 -29.10
C GLU A 530 3.88 -16.89 -30.34
N ALA A 531 4.38 -16.58 -31.54
CA ALA A 531 3.84 -17.11 -32.79
C ALA A 531 4.01 -18.63 -32.92
N MET A 532 5.12 -19.17 -32.41
CA MET A 532 5.37 -20.61 -32.39
C MET A 532 4.43 -21.29 -31.39
N ASP A 533 4.35 -20.77 -30.17
CA ASP A 533 3.48 -21.30 -29.11
C ASP A 533 2.01 -21.28 -29.52
N PHE A 534 1.55 -20.18 -30.12
CA PHE A 534 0.20 -20.10 -30.69
C PHE A 534 -0.09 -21.18 -31.74
N ARG A 535 0.86 -21.45 -32.65
CA ARG A 535 0.73 -22.50 -33.67
C ARG A 535 0.75 -23.89 -33.05
N CYS A 536 1.58 -24.10 -32.04
CA CYS A 536 1.65 -25.34 -31.28
C CYS A 536 0.34 -25.59 -30.53
N ALA A 537 -0.19 -24.61 -29.79
CA ALA A 537 -1.48 -24.66 -29.11
C ALA A 537 -2.61 -24.98 -30.09
N LYS A 538 -2.70 -24.27 -31.22
CA LYS A 538 -3.72 -24.51 -32.24
C LYS A 538 -3.64 -25.93 -32.82
N THR A 539 -2.43 -26.43 -33.04
CA THR A 539 -2.21 -27.80 -33.52
C THR A 539 -2.57 -28.83 -32.46
N ALA A 540 -2.20 -28.59 -31.20
CA ALA A 540 -2.52 -29.43 -30.05
C ALA A 540 -4.03 -29.54 -29.83
N ARG A 541 -4.77 -28.42 -29.90
CA ARG A 541 -6.25 -28.39 -29.87
C ARG A 541 -6.86 -29.24 -30.98
N ARG A 542 -6.37 -29.11 -32.22
CA ARG A 542 -6.84 -29.92 -33.36
C ARG A 542 -6.58 -31.43 -33.17
N LEU A 543 -5.46 -31.78 -32.53
CA LEU A 543 -5.08 -33.17 -32.27
C LEU A 543 -5.63 -33.74 -30.96
N GLY A 544 -6.34 -32.93 -30.15
CA GLY A 544 -6.84 -33.33 -28.84
C GLY A 544 -5.73 -33.69 -27.85
N LYS A 545 -4.57 -33.04 -27.93
CA LYS A 545 -3.41 -33.31 -27.05
C LYS A 545 -3.45 -32.39 -25.82
N THR A 546 -4.18 -32.80 -24.79
CA THR A 546 -4.42 -32.00 -23.57
C THR A 546 -3.16 -31.42 -22.93
N PHE A 547 -2.14 -32.25 -22.70
CA PHE A 547 -0.87 -31.79 -22.10
C PHE A 547 -0.18 -30.69 -22.91
N ALA A 548 -0.18 -30.81 -24.24
CA ALA A 548 0.40 -29.79 -25.12
C ALA A 548 -0.49 -28.53 -25.19
N ILE A 549 -1.81 -28.66 -24.97
CA ILE A 549 -2.67 -27.48 -24.82
C ILE A 549 -2.30 -26.75 -23.54
N GLU A 550 -2.16 -27.45 -22.41
CA GLU A 550 -1.80 -26.86 -21.13
C GLU A 550 -0.42 -26.17 -21.14
N GLU A 551 0.53 -26.71 -21.91
CA GLU A 551 1.86 -26.12 -22.12
C GLU A 551 1.80 -24.85 -22.99
N TYR A 552 1.16 -24.90 -24.15
CA TYR A 552 1.24 -23.81 -25.12
C TYR A 552 0.12 -22.77 -25.00
N ASP A 553 -0.93 -23.05 -24.23
CA ASP A 553 -2.09 -22.19 -24.06
C ASP A 553 -2.14 -21.63 -22.64
N LYS A 554 -2.23 -20.30 -22.52
CA LYS A 554 -2.35 -19.66 -21.21
C LYS A 554 -3.66 -20.07 -20.56
N LYS A 555 -3.58 -20.80 -19.45
CA LYS A 555 -4.75 -21.22 -18.68
C LYS A 555 -5.30 -20.04 -17.89
N ILE A 556 -6.60 -19.82 -17.98
CA ILE A 556 -7.30 -18.86 -17.12
C ILE A 556 -7.50 -19.52 -15.76
N THR A 557 -6.91 -18.93 -14.72
CA THR A 557 -7.05 -19.37 -13.34
C THR A 557 -7.83 -18.32 -12.56
N TYR A 558 -8.80 -18.76 -11.76
CA TYR A 558 -9.58 -17.92 -10.87
C TYR A 558 -9.25 -18.27 -9.43
N PHE A 559 -9.30 -17.26 -8.56
CA PHE A 559 -9.32 -17.51 -7.14
C PHE A 559 -10.74 -17.95 -6.71
N GLY A 560 -10.83 -19.09 -6.03
CA GLY A 560 -12.10 -19.69 -5.63
C GLY A 560 -12.89 -20.39 -6.74
N ILE A 561 -14.00 -21.03 -6.35
CA ILE A 561 -14.83 -21.88 -7.23
C ILE A 561 -15.78 -21.03 -8.10
N GLU A 562 -16.08 -19.81 -7.69
CA GLU A 562 -17.06 -18.94 -8.33
C GLU A 562 -16.61 -18.48 -9.70
N GLY A 563 -15.30 -18.31 -9.94
CA GLY A 563 -14.80 -17.97 -11.26
C GLY A 563 -15.21 -19.01 -12.31
N ASN A 564 -15.06 -20.30 -11.97
CA ASN A 564 -15.49 -21.40 -12.84
C ASN A 564 -17.00 -21.41 -13.05
N ILE A 565 -17.77 -21.12 -11.99
CA ILE A 565 -19.25 -21.05 -12.07
C ILE A 565 -19.68 -19.86 -12.94
N LEU A 566 -19.08 -18.68 -12.73
CA LEU A 566 -19.42 -17.47 -13.45
C LEU A 566 -19.04 -17.58 -14.93
N GLU A 567 -17.90 -18.19 -15.24
CA GLU A 567 -17.51 -18.50 -16.62
C GLU A 567 -18.56 -19.41 -17.28
N LEU A 568 -18.99 -20.48 -16.59
CA LEU A 568 -20.01 -21.40 -17.08
C LEU A 568 -21.33 -20.70 -17.40
N PHE A 569 -21.75 -19.73 -16.56
CA PHE A 569 -23.04 -19.04 -16.73
C PHE A 569 -22.98 -17.82 -17.65
N THR A 570 -21.87 -17.08 -17.67
CA THR A 570 -21.79 -15.78 -18.37
C THR A 570 -20.91 -15.81 -19.62
N GLY A 571 -20.07 -16.84 -19.78
CA GLY A 571 -19.04 -16.87 -20.82
C GLY A 571 -18.02 -15.73 -20.70
N ARG A 572 -17.91 -15.10 -19.52
CA ARG A 572 -16.96 -14.01 -19.26
C ARG A 572 -15.73 -14.57 -18.55
N THR A 573 -14.59 -14.38 -19.17
CA THR A 573 -13.24 -14.79 -18.75
C THR A 573 -12.48 -13.68 -17.99
N THR A 574 -13.11 -12.52 -17.81
CA THR A 574 -12.45 -11.26 -17.41
C THR A 574 -12.14 -11.14 -15.91
N LEU A 575 -12.31 -12.22 -15.14
CA LEU A 575 -12.01 -12.23 -13.69
C LEU A 575 -10.83 -13.14 -13.34
N GLY A 576 -10.22 -13.81 -14.32
CA GLY A 576 -9.04 -14.63 -14.08
C GLY A 576 -7.83 -13.76 -13.73
N ILE A 577 -6.94 -14.30 -12.90
CA ILE A 577 -5.66 -13.69 -12.57
C ILE A 577 -4.87 -13.48 -13.87
N PHE A 578 -4.34 -12.28 -14.07
CA PHE A 578 -3.67 -11.85 -15.32
C PHE A 578 -4.54 -12.05 -16.58
N ASN A 579 -5.86 -11.83 -16.44
CA ASN A 579 -6.77 -11.73 -17.57
C ASN A 579 -7.80 -10.59 -17.46
N LYS A 580 -7.73 -9.74 -16.43
CA LYS A 580 -8.67 -8.61 -16.26
C LYS A 580 -8.50 -7.55 -17.34
N LEU A 581 -7.30 -7.44 -17.92
CA LEU A 581 -6.93 -6.40 -18.89
C LEU A 581 -7.05 -6.85 -20.35
N GLU A 582 -7.60 -8.05 -20.61
CA GLU A 582 -7.77 -8.62 -21.96
C GLU A 582 -8.40 -7.64 -22.96
N ASN A 583 -9.40 -6.86 -22.52
CA ASN A 583 -10.10 -5.89 -23.39
C ASN A 583 -9.22 -4.74 -23.90
N TYR A 584 -8.05 -4.51 -23.30
CA TYR A 584 -7.09 -3.47 -23.67
C TYR A 584 -5.95 -4.00 -24.55
N ARG A 585 -5.90 -5.32 -24.82
CA ARG A 585 -4.90 -6.00 -25.66
C ARG A 585 -5.18 -5.83 -27.17
N VAL A 586 -5.51 -4.62 -27.59
CA VAL A 586 -5.83 -4.24 -28.97
C VAL A 586 -4.57 -3.86 -29.75
N TRP A 587 -3.70 -4.83 -30.00
CA TRP A 587 -2.37 -4.62 -30.57
C TRP A 587 -2.34 -3.82 -31.87
N SER A 588 -3.36 -3.97 -32.72
CA SER A 588 -3.52 -3.21 -33.96
C SER A 588 -3.73 -1.70 -33.74
N ARG A 589 -4.30 -1.30 -32.60
CA ARG A 589 -4.42 0.11 -32.19
C ARG A 589 -3.15 0.59 -31.50
N TRP A 590 -2.59 -0.24 -30.62
CA TRP A 590 -1.31 0.04 -29.96
C TRP A 590 -0.19 0.34 -30.96
N GLU A 591 -0.05 -0.45 -32.03
CA GLU A 591 0.93 -0.20 -33.10
C GLU A 591 0.84 1.19 -33.73
N LYS A 592 -0.33 1.83 -33.67
CA LYS A 592 -0.57 3.16 -34.23
C LYS A 592 -0.31 4.25 -33.19
N VAL A 593 -0.80 4.09 -31.95
CA VAL A 593 -0.72 5.14 -30.92
C VAL A 593 0.62 5.22 -30.21
N LEU A 594 1.37 4.12 -30.18
CA LEU A 594 2.63 4.00 -29.43
C LEU A 594 3.69 5.04 -29.82
N PHE A 595 3.66 5.51 -31.07
CA PHE A 595 4.63 6.47 -31.62
C PHE A 595 4.02 7.86 -31.87
N MET A 596 2.78 8.11 -31.43
CA MET A 596 2.06 9.35 -31.72
C MET A 596 2.38 10.51 -30.77
N ALA A 597 2.86 10.22 -29.57
CA ALA A 597 3.26 11.27 -28.64
C ALA A 597 4.42 12.08 -29.23
N ASP A 598 4.30 13.40 -29.17
CA ASP A 598 5.34 14.30 -29.65
C ASP A 598 6.61 14.16 -28.78
N VAL A 599 7.76 14.23 -29.45
CA VAL A 599 9.08 14.29 -28.80
C VAL A 599 9.51 15.76 -28.77
N PRO A 600 9.82 16.32 -27.60
CA PRO A 600 10.24 17.71 -27.47
C PRO A 600 11.42 18.02 -28.39
N GLU A 601 11.29 19.10 -29.17
CA GLU A 601 12.37 19.62 -30.00
C GLU A 601 13.26 20.58 -29.20
N GLY A 602 14.59 20.48 -29.37
CA GLY A 602 15.55 21.37 -28.73
C GLY A 602 16.01 20.93 -27.33
N LYS A 603 16.84 21.75 -26.69
CA LYS A 603 17.31 21.55 -25.32
C LYS A 603 16.38 22.32 -24.37
N PRO A 604 15.46 21.66 -23.66
CA PRO A 604 14.49 22.35 -22.80
C PRO A 604 15.14 23.18 -21.68
N TRP A 605 16.38 22.86 -21.29
CA TRP A 605 17.15 23.55 -20.26
C TRP A 605 17.87 24.85 -20.71
N GLU A 606 17.56 25.40 -21.88
CA GLU A 606 18.05 26.71 -22.33
C GLU A 606 17.27 27.87 -21.63
N GLU A 607 17.85 29.09 -21.58
CA GLU A 607 17.51 30.17 -20.63
C GLU A 607 16.02 30.59 -20.53
N GLU A 608 15.18 30.29 -21.52
CA GLU A 608 13.74 30.65 -21.51
C GLU A 608 12.91 29.90 -20.45
N GLU A 609 13.37 28.77 -19.93
CA GLU A 609 12.61 27.98 -18.93
C GLU A 609 12.91 28.35 -17.46
N LYS A 610 14.00 29.08 -17.18
CA LYS A 610 14.44 29.42 -15.80
C LYS A 610 13.40 30.17 -14.96
N ASN A 611 12.48 30.91 -15.59
CA ASN A 611 11.48 31.73 -14.90
C ASN A 611 10.07 31.12 -14.91
N LYS A 612 9.87 29.95 -15.52
CA LYS A 612 8.57 29.28 -15.50
C LYS A 612 8.46 28.48 -14.21
N LEU A 613 7.82 29.08 -13.21
CA LEU A 613 7.31 28.33 -12.07
C LEU A 613 6.42 27.19 -12.57
N ILE A 614 6.41 26.06 -11.86
CA ILE A 614 5.46 24.97 -12.09
C ILE A 614 4.07 25.46 -11.60
N VAL A 615 3.47 26.42 -12.30
CA VAL A 615 2.07 26.88 -12.08
C VAL A 615 1.14 26.24 -13.11
N SER A 616 1.58 25.16 -13.78
CA SER A 616 0.83 24.63 -14.89
C SER A 616 -0.52 24.06 -14.43
N THR A 617 -1.59 24.66 -14.95
CA THR A 617 -2.99 24.24 -14.89
C THR A 617 -3.25 22.87 -15.53
N ILE A 618 -2.22 22.25 -16.12
CA ILE A 618 -2.25 20.92 -16.73
C ILE A 618 -1.90 19.84 -15.68
N LEU A 619 -1.40 20.24 -14.52
CA LEU A 619 -1.02 19.40 -13.39
C LEU A 619 -2.08 19.36 -12.28
N GLU A 620 -3.33 18.99 -12.63
CA GLU A 620 -4.31 18.58 -11.61
C GLU A 620 -3.83 17.40 -10.70
N PRO A 621 -2.83 16.55 -11.03
CA PRO A 621 -2.29 15.58 -10.06
C PRO A 621 -1.53 16.25 -8.90
N PHE A 622 -0.87 17.41 -9.13
CA PHE A 622 -0.12 18.11 -8.08
C PHE A 622 -1.00 18.98 -7.18
N LYS A 623 -2.23 19.35 -7.60
CA LYS A 623 -3.23 19.94 -6.69
C LYS A 623 -3.83 18.92 -5.72
N ASN A 624 -3.65 17.62 -5.98
CA ASN A 624 -3.96 16.55 -5.03
C ASN A 624 -2.77 16.21 -4.12
N HIS A 625 -1.61 16.86 -4.25
CA HIS A 625 -0.59 16.89 -3.20
C HIS A 625 -1.08 17.86 -2.11
N SER A 626 -2.13 17.41 -1.42
CA SER A 626 -2.89 18.15 -0.43
C SER A 626 -2.08 18.30 0.86
N VAL A 627 -1.16 19.26 1.01
CA VAL A 627 -0.58 19.58 2.34
C VAL A 627 0.18 18.38 3.02
N LEU A 628 0.25 17.24 2.33
CA LEU A 628 0.72 15.93 2.80
C LEU A 628 2.06 15.53 2.18
N ALA A 629 2.54 16.28 1.19
CA ALA A 629 3.87 16.12 0.63
C ALA A 629 4.88 16.50 1.73
N GLY A 630 5.41 15.49 2.42
CA GLY A 630 6.17 15.66 3.65
C GLY A 630 5.27 16.03 4.83
N ALA A 631 4.19 15.27 5.07
CA ALA A 631 3.55 15.23 6.39
C ALA A 631 3.89 13.90 7.05
N SER A 632 4.16 13.93 8.35
CA SER A 632 4.47 12.71 9.10
C SER A 632 3.34 11.70 8.92
N PRO A 633 3.62 10.39 8.90
CA PRO A 633 2.58 9.38 8.71
C PRO A 633 1.37 9.56 9.64
N THR A 634 1.60 9.99 10.89
CA THR A 634 0.55 10.38 11.84
C THR A 634 -0.28 11.58 11.38
N LYS A 635 0.35 12.64 10.85
CA LYS A 635 -0.36 13.82 10.32
C LYS A 635 -1.18 13.44 9.08
N ALA A 636 -0.66 12.54 8.25
CA ALA A 636 -1.39 12.00 7.10
C ALA A 636 -2.64 11.22 7.50
N PHE A 637 -2.48 10.33 8.46
CA PHE A 637 -3.58 9.60 9.07
C PHE A 637 -4.66 10.52 9.67
N MET A 638 -4.25 11.53 10.45
CA MET A 638 -5.20 12.49 11.05
C MET A 638 -5.94 13.33 10.00
N LEU A 639 -5.28 13.69 8.90
CA LEU A 639 -5.94 14.39 7.81
C LEU A 639 -6.96 13.48 7.11
N GLN A 640 -6.62 12.22 6.87
CA GLN A 640 -7.55 11.24 6.28
C GLN A 640 -8.79 11.04 7.16
N ILE A 641 -8.63 10.99 8.48
CA ILE A 641 -9.75 10.98 9.44
C ILE A 641 -10.63 12.23 9.23
N LEU A 642 -10.02 13.42 9.22
CA LEU A 642 -10.75 14.67 9.06
C LEU A 642 -11.48 14.75 7.71
N GLU A 643 -10.83 14.34 6.63
CA GLU A 643 -11.41 14.34 5.28
C GLU A 643 -12.57 13.36 5.16
N THR A 644 -12.50 12.22 5.86
CA THR A 644 -13.60 11.25 5.94
C THR A 644 -14.77 11.82 6.74
N LEU A 645 -14.51 12.37 7.92
CA LEU A 645 -15.54 12.97 8.78
C LEU A 645 -16.23 14.19 8.16
N THR A 646 -15.53 14.94 7.31
CA THR A 646 -16.05 16.10 6.57
C THR A 646 -16.68 15.73 5.22
N PHE A 647 -16.69 14.44 4.84
CA PHE A 647 -17.10 13.95 3.52
C PHE A 647 -16.34 14.57 2.35
N TYR A 648 -15.18 15.18 2.58
CA TYR A 648 -14.40 15.87 1.56
C TYR A 648 -13.97 14.92 0.44
N HIS A 649 -13.41 13.75 0.80
CA HIS A 649 -13.01 12.72 -0.16
C HIS A 649 -14.19 12.17 -0.95
N ALA A 650 -15.29 11.85 -0.27
CA ALA A 650 -16.50 11.36 -0.92
C ALA A 650 -17.05 12.38 -1.93
N TYR A 651 -17.13 13.66 -1.54
CA TYR A 651 -17.56 14.75 -2.43
C TYR A 651 -16.64 14.90 -3.65
N LYS A 652 -15.32 14.92 -3.45
CA LYS A 652 -14.33 15.02 -4.53
C LYS A 652 -14.42 13.84 -5.51
N ASN A 653 -14.54 12.62 -4.99
CA ASN A 653 -14.65 11.42 -5.82
C ASN A 653 -15.98 11.37 -6.56
N VAL A 654 -17.09 11.72 -5.91
CA VAL A 654 -18.42 11.79 -6.55
C VAL A 654 -18.45 12.82 -7.67
N THR A 655 -17.90 14.03 -7.43
CA THR A 655 -17.82 15.07 -8.46
C THR A 655 -16.97 14.63 -9.65
N ARG A 656 -15.85 13.93 -9.41
CA ARG A 656 -15.02 13.35 -10.48
C ARG A 656 -15.78 12.29 -11.28
N CYS A 657 -16.42 11.32 -10.60
CA CYS A 657 -17.23 10.29 -11.26
C CYS A 657 -18.38 10.89 -12.06
N TRP A 658 -19.01 11.95 -11.55
CA TRP A 658 -20.08 12.65 -12.24
C TRP A 658 -19.59 13.38 -13.49
N ARG A 659 -18.43 14.05 -13.43
CA ARG A 659 -17.76 14.65 -14.61
C ARG A 659 -17.45 13.60 -15.67
N ASN A 660 -17.05 12.39 -15.24
CA ASN A 660 -16.77 11.25 -16.12
C ASN A 660 -18.04 10.47 -16.54
N LYS A 661 -19.25 10.94 -16.17
CA LYS A 661 -20.54 10.30 -16.45
C LYS A 661 -20.66 8.86 -15.93
N ASN A 662 -19.85 8.47 -14.95
CA ASN A 662 -19.91 7.17 -14.30
C ASN A 662 -20.82 7.24 -13.06
N TYR A 663 -22.14 7.24 -13.29
CA TYR A 663 -23.14 7.42 -12.24
C TYR A 663 -23.17 6.26 -11.24
N PHE A 664 -22.87 5.04 -11.68
CA PHE A 664 -22.82 3.88 -10.79
C PHE A 664 -21.64 3.99 -9.81
N ALA A 665 -20.46 4.38 -10.30
CA ALA A 665 -19.34 4.68 -9.43
C ALA A 665 -19.66 5.85 -8.48
N ALA A 666 -20.26 6.93 -8.98
CA ALA A 666 -20.67 8.05 -8.14
C ALA A 666 -21.62 7.62 -7.02
N PHE A 667 -22.66 6.82 -7.32
CA PHE A 667 -23.56 6.27 -6.31
C PHE A 667 -22.83 5.40 -5.30
N SER A 668 -21.96 4.51 -5.76
CA SER A 668 -21.16 3.63 -4.89
C SER A 668 -20.27 4.45 -3.96
N ARG A 669 -19.65 5.54 -4.43
CA ARG A 669 -18.85 6.45 -3.60
C ARG A 669 -19.66 7.15 -2.53
N VAL A 670 -20.89 7.57 -2.81
CA VAL A 670 -21.78 8.13 -1.79
C VAL A 670 -22.14 7.07 -0.76
N PHE A 671 -22.59 5.90 -1.23
CA PHE A 671 -23.00 4.81 -0.36
C PHE A 671 -21.86 4.40 0.59
N PHE A 672 -20.71 4.01 0.05
CA PHE A 672 -19.56 3.62 0.86
C PHE A 672 -18.97 4.78 1.66
N GLY A 673 -19.04 6.02 1.17
CA GLY A 673 -18.59 7.19 1.94
C GLY A 673 -19.39 7.40 3.23
N VAL A 674 -20.67 7.03 3.27
CA VAL A 674 -21.48 7.04 4.50
C VAL A 674 -21.03 5.92 5.45
N PHE A 675 -20.71 4.73 4.94
CA PHE A 675 -20.17 3.64 5.75
C PHE A 675 -18.78 3.98 6.30
N ASP A 676 -17.89 4.54 5.49
CA ASP A 676 -16.56 5.00 5.91
C ASP A 676 -16.69 6.04 7.02
N TRP A 677 -17.62 7.00 6.88
CA TRP A 677 -17.90 7.99 7.92
C TRP A 677 -18.37 7.35 9.22
N PHE A 678 -19.32 6.43 9.15
CA PHE A 678 -19.82 5.72 10.33
C PHE A 678 -18.69 4.93 11.00
N ALA A 679 -17.86 4.26 10.19
CA ALA A 679 -16.76 3.47 10.69
C ALA A 679 -15.74 4.31 11.46
N VAL A 680 -15.27 5.41 10.87
CA VAL A 680 -14.33 6.35 11.51
C VAL A 680 -14.95 7.00 12.75
N ALA A 681 -16.22 7.44 12.67
CA ALA A 681 -16.89 8.05 13.82
C ALA A 681 -17.03 7.07 14.99
N PHE A 682 -17.36 5.81 14.70
CA PHE A 682 -17.50 4.77 15.70
C PHE A 682 -16.14 4.38 16.31
N GLN A 683 -15.09 4.25 15.51
CA GLN A 683 -13.72 4.03 15.97
C GLN A 683 -13.26 5.11 16.97
N LEU A 684 -13.52 6.38 16.64
CA LEU A 684 -13.17 7.50 17.51
C LEU A 684 -14.01 7.55 18.79
N ALA A 685 -15.25 7.07 18.74
CA ALA A 685 -16.14 7.00 19.89
C ALA A 685 -15.78 5.83 20.83
N PHE A 686 -15.25 4.73 20.29
CA PHE A 686 -15.01 3.48 21.02
C PHE A 686 -14.19 3.63 22.32
N PRO A 687 -13.07 4.37 22.36
CA PRO A 687 -12.32 4.60 23.60
C PRO A 687 -13.16 5.29 24.68
N PHE A 688 -14.05 6.20 24.28
CA PHE A 688 -14.96 6.88 25.20
C PHE A 688 -16.08 5.95 25.68
N ILE A 689 -16.53 5.01 24.84
CA ILE A 689 -17.47 3.96 25.23
C ILE A 689 -16.82 3.05 26.28
N VAL A 690 -15.58 2.59 26.05
CA VAL A 690 -14.83 1.75 27.02
C VAL A 690 -14.53 2.51 28.30
N MET A 691 -14.12 3.78 28.22
CA MET A 691 -13.88 4.62 29.40
C MET A 691 -15.17 4.89 30.19
N GLY A 692 -16.27 5.19 29.48
CA GLY A 692 -17.59 5.33 30.07
C GLY A 692 -18.00 4.06 30.79
N CYS A 693 -17.77 2.91 30.18
CA CYS A 693 -17.93 1.58 30.77
C CYS A 693 -17.08 1.38 32.03
N MET A 694 -15.79 1.74 32.02
CA MET A 694 -14.92 1.66 33.20
C MET A 694 -15.40 2.51 34.38
N ILE A 695 -16.07 3.63 34.13
CA ILE A 695 -16.64 4.49 35.17
C ILE A 695 -18.02 3.98 35.60
N TYR A 696 -18.82 3.54 34.63
CA TYR A 696 -20.18 3.08 34.84
C TYR A 696 -20.23 1.77 35.63
N VAL A 697 -19.33 0.82 35.34
CA VAL A 697 -19.29 -0.48 36.02
C VAL A 697 -19.11 -0.33 37.54
N PRO A 698 -18.14 0.41 38.07
CA PRO A 698 -18.03 0.68 39.50
C PRO A 698 -19.17 1.53 40.10
N MET A 699 -19.95 2.25 39.28
CA MET A 699 -21.04 3.11 39.76
C MET A 699 -22.40 2.40 39.78
N CYS A 700 -22.62 1.42 38.90
CA CYS A 700 -23.86 0.66 38.80
C CYS A 700 -23.85 -0.67 39.58
N TYR A 701 -22.67 -1.12 40.01
CA TYR A 701 -22.45 -2.28 40.87
C TYR A 701 -21.86 -1.88 42.22
#